data_AF-A0A8B9H0H9-F1
#
_entry.id   AF-A0A8B9H0H9-F1
#
_cell.length_a   1.000
_cell.length_b   1.000
_cell.length_c   1.000
_cell.angle_alpha   90.00
_cell.angle_beta   90.00
_cell.angle_gamma   90.00
#
_symmetry.space_group_name_H-M   'P 1'
#
loop_
_entity.id
_entity.type
_entity.pdbx_description
1 polymer ?
#
loop_
_entity_poly.entity_id
_entity_poly.type
_entity_poly.pdbx_seq_one_letter_code
_entity_poly.pdbx_strand_id
1 'polypeptide(L)'
;MQPPPRKVKITQELKHTQAEQLSRLNVKHQTDCDLLEDLRTYSQKKAVIEKDYAQALQKLASQYLKRDWPGVQSEEQKDYRNVCTVWKAYLEGVVKVTQSRISGCDSYRNQVSEPIKTFRVQKEQQLKKSIEQLTRIQAELQDTVKDLTKSRKKYQEAEQMAQAVREKADMEAKSKLSLFQSRSSLKRASVKLKAKKNECNSKATHARNDYLLTLAAANAHQGRHYETDLISCIKILDGSVYDHMKGYLVSLCQVELEASHTVQDTFNFLLEKSTGVIQDFHQELFIQENPVLQKGSLFQFQPCENDSVIQLQKETGTAEEHSLNKEARKWATRVAREHKNIIHNQRTLSDCEGPPQQEQNSSELELKMEEAKESIRKAETVKLKAEARLNLLRDVGVAVDTWMKSAMNQVMEELENERWATLTTHDASLSSTADLDREDDEETEDTETLDDSSSSPSSTLRNYPLTCKVLYSYQASQPDELTIEEQEVLEVIDDGDMEDWVKARNRAGQVGYVPEKYLQLPSSNSLLSMLQSLAALETRSHSSSNSTEQEPEPAPEPVPEHTPEPVPEHAPTSPNGDNSVNFAKALYDYEAQTEDELSFPEGAIIRILNKDNQEDDGFWEGEFNGSVGVFPAVLVEDLAAPNGEDTNSSMEPQVSPSSQGRPPRPLSMTQYQPTACSSPISSPLQTPTLTSPLSTPTSASASPLQSPRSLNGYHRPAPGPPKSSGHSHSHNSTPPPKYPADGGPGTLRPVRAAPPPPPPKQQAQGQVQKREEVEITLV
;
A
#
# COMPACT_ATOMS: atom_id res chain seq x y z
N MET A 1 -63.59 19.57 50.39
CA MET A 1 -63.16 18.36 51.13
C MET A 1 -62.96 17.22 50.14
N GLN A 2 -61.72 16.78 49.89
CA GLN A 2 -61.53 15.44 49.33
C GLN A 2 -61.92 14.41 50.41
N PRO A 3 -62.52 13.26 50.06
CA PRO A 3 -62.64 12.15 51.00
C PRO A 3 -61.22 11.70 51.40
N PRO A 4 -60.99 11.31 52.67
CA PRO A 4 -59.68 10.82 53.09
C PRO A 4 -59.27 9.62 52.22
N PRO A 5 -57.97 9.48 51.86
CA PRO A 5 -57.51 8.42 50.97
C PRO A 5 -57.99 7.06 51.47
N ARG A 6 -58.70 6.34 50.60
CA ARG A 6 -59.26 5.02 50.94
C ARG A 6 -58.10 4.12 51.35
N LYS A 7 -58.03 3.78 52.64
CA LYS A 7 -57.02 2.85 53.17
C LYS A 7 -57.15 1.53 52.40
N VAL A 8 -56.22 1.30 51.49
CA VAL A 8 -56.21 0.11 50.64
C VAL A 8 -56.04 -1.10 51.55
N LYS A 9 -56.65 -2.24 51.17
CA LYS A 9 -56.45 -3.46 51.95
C LYS A 9 -55.05 -3.99 51.66
N ILE A 10 -54.34 -4.46 52.68
CA ILE A 10 -53.00 -5.06 52.55
C ILE A 10 -53.02 -6.22 51.53
N THR A 11 -54.12 -6.96 51.44
CA THR A 11 -54.35 -8.03 50.44
C THR A 11 -54.57 -7.53 48.99
N GLN A 12 -54.83 -6.24 48.79
CA GLN A 12 -54.87 -5.59 47.47
C GLN A 12 -53.50 -4.96 47.13
N GLU A 13 -52.83 -4.34 48.12
CA GLU A 13 -51.46 -3.82 47.97
C GLU A 13 -50.49 -4.95 47.59
N LEU A 14 -50.50 -6.07 48.33
CA LEU A 14 -49.73 -7.27 48.02
C LEU A 14 -49.99 -7.77 46.59
N LYS A 15 -51.26 -7.84 46.17
CA LYS A 15 -51.63 -8.31 44.82
C LYS A 15 -51.11 -7.38 43.72
N HIS A 16 -51.09 -6.08 43.96
CA HIS A 16 -50.54 -5.12 43.01
C HIS A 16 -49.02 -5.29 42.86
N THR A 17 -48.28 -5.38 43.96
CA THR A 17 -46.83 -5.66 43.96
C THR A 17 -46.51 -7.01 43.33
N GLN A 18 -47.30 -8.05 43.58
CA GLN A 18 -47.14 -9.38 42.98
C GLN A 18 -47.37 -9.37 41.46
N ALA A 19 -48.38 -8.62 40.97
CA ALA A 19 -48.60 -8.43 39.54
C ALA A 19 -47.45 -7.62 38.88
N GLU A 20 -46.90 -6.62 39.57
CA GLU A 20 -45.71 -5.93 39.08
C GLU A 20 -44.49 -6.87 39.02
N GLN A 21 -44.24 -7.69 40.03
CA GLN A 21 -43.16 -8.69 40.00
C GLN A 21 -43.23 -9.60 38.76
N LEU A 22 -44.43 -10.10 38.43
CA LEU A 22 -44.65 -10.90 37.22
C LEU A 22 -44.40 -10.07 35.94
N SER A 23 -44.84 -8.81 35.90
CA SER A 23 -44.58 -7.90 34.78
C SER A 23 -43.08 -7.63 34.58
N ARG A 24 -42.31 -7.39 35.65
CA ARG A 24 -40.86 -7.16 35.58
C ARG A 24 -40.10 -8.39 35.06
N LEU A 25 -40.53 -9.61 35.41
CA LEU A 25 -39.95 -10.84 34.84
C LEU A 25 -40.24 -10.98 33.33
N ASN A 26 -41.45 -10.62 32.88
CA ASN A 26 -41.76 -10.60 31.45
C ASN A 26 -40.92 -9.56 30.69
N VAL A 27 -40.71 -8.37 31.28
CA VAL A 27 -39.81 -7.35 30.69
C VAL A 27 -38.38 -7.87 30.59
N LYS A 28 -37.83 -8.52 31.63
CA LYS A 28 -36.48 -9.12 31.54
C LYS A 28 -36.41 -10.18 30.43
N HIS A 29 -37.38 -11.08 30.36
CA HIS A 29 -37.45 -12.09 29.29
C HIS A 29 -37.46 -11.46 27.90
N GLN A 30 -38.23 -10.38 27.72
CA GLN A 30 -38.29 -9.65 26.46
C GLN A 30 -36.91 -9.07 26.12
N THR A 31 -36.25 -8.35 27.05
CA THR A 31 -34.89 -7.80 26.84
C THR A 31 -33.84 -8.88 26.55
N ASP A 32 -33.85 -10.02 27.28
CA ASP A 32 -33.00 -11.18 26.99
C ASP A 32 -33.27 -11.71 25.56
N CYS A 33 -34.53 -11.74 25.13
CA CYS A 33 -34.96 -12.26 23.82
C CYS A 33 -34.77 -11.27 22.66
N ASP A 34 -34.76 -9.97 22.90
CA ASP A 34 -34.55 -8.93 21.89
C ASP A 34 -33.06 -8.87 21.51
N LEU A 35 -32.17 -8.81 22.51
CA LEU A 35 -30.71 -8.84 22.29
C LEU A 35 -30.26 -10.11 21.53
N LEU A 36 -30.92 -11.25 21.78
CA LEU A 36 -30.71 -12.46 20.98
C LEU A 36 -31.13 -12.27 19.52
N GLU A 37 -32.28 -11.66 19.24
CA GLU A 37 -32.73 -11.43 17.87
C GLU A 37 -31.91 -10.36 17.14
N ASP A 38 -31.38 -9.36 17.85
CA ASP A 38 -30.43 -8.38 17.32
C ASP A 38 -29.13 -9.07 16.89
N LEU A 39 -28.52 -9.89 17.74
CA LEU A 39 -27.31 -10.68 17.42
C LEU A 39 -27.55 -11.57 16.19
N ARG A 40 -28.69 -12.26 16.13
CA ARG A 40 -29.09 -13.11 15.00
C ARG A 40 -29.31 -12.30 13.71
N THR A 41 -29.98 -11.16 13.80
CA THR A 41 -30.27 -10.31 12.65
C THR A 41 -28.99 -9.65 12.12
N TYR A 42 -28.09 -9.25 13.00
CA TYR A 42 -26.76 -8.75 12.64
C TYR A 42 -25.92 -9.82 11.94
N SER A 43 -25.82 -11.04 12.50
CA SER A 43 -25.04 -12.13 11.89
C SER A 43 -25.58 -12.54 10.52
N GLN A 44 -26.91 -12.54 10.35
CA GLN A 44 -27.54 -12.78 9.05
C GLN A 44 -27.25 -11.67 8.03
N LYS A 45 -27.29 -10.39 8.44
CA LYS A 45 -26.95 -9.26 7.55
C LYS A 45 -25.48 -9.26 7.14
N LYS A 46 -24.54 -9.48 8.09
CA LYS A 46 -23.11 -9.58 7.76
C LYS A 46 -22.82 -10.73 6.81
N ALA A 47 -23.43 -11.90 7.02
CA ALA A 47 -23.26 -13.06 6.14
C ALA A 47 -23.80 -12.86 4.71
N VAL A 48 -24.75 -11.92 4.49
CA VAL A 48 -25.15 -11.53 3.13
C VAL A 48 -24.10 -10.59 2.52
N ILE A 49 -23.69 -9.54 3.25
CA ILE A 49 -22.73 -8.53 2.77
C ILE A 49 -21.37 -9.18 2.42
N GLU A 50 -20.83 -10.03 3.31
CA GLU A 50 -19.59 -10.78 3.07
C GLU A 50 -19.70 -11.69 1.85
N LYS A 51 -20.86 -12.33 1.65
CA LYS A 51 -21.09 -13.22 0.51
C LYS A 51 -21.15 -12.44 -0.80
N ASP A 52 -21.88 -11.33 -0.85
CA ASP A 52 -22.01 -10.51 -2.05
C ASP A 52 -20.65 -9.93 -2.46
N TYR A 53 -19.87 -9.43 -1.49
CA TYR A 53 -18.48 -8.97 -1.68
C TYR A 53 -17.56 -10.10 -2.17
N ALA A 54 -17.58 -11.25 -1.51
CA ALA A 54 -16.74 -12.39 -1.88
C ALA A 54 -17.11 -12.94 -3.27
N GLN A 55 -18.40 -13.00 -3.62
CA GLN A 55 -18.86 -13.43 -4.95
C GLN A 55 -18.48 -12.43 -6.06
N ALA A 56 -18.49 -11.12 -5.78
CA ALA A 56 -18.02 -10.11 -6.72
C ALA A 56 -16.52 -10.27 -7.02
N LEU A 57 -15.68 -10.40 -5.98
CA LEU A 57 -14.24 -10.64 -6.13
C LEU A 57 -13.92 -12.00 -6.78
N GLN A 58 -14.63 -13.07 -6.39
CA GLN A 58 -14.44 -14.39 -6.97
C GLN A 58 -14.77 -14.38 -8.47
N LYS A 59 -15.84 -13.68 -8.87
CA LYS A 59 -16.22 -13.49 -10.28
C LYS A 59 -15.15 -12.70 -11.05
N LEU A 60 -14.58 -11.65 -10.46
CA LEU A 60 -13.52 -10.84 -11.05
C LEU A 60 -12.26 -11.69 -11.31
N ALA A 61 -11.74 -12.38 -10.29
CA ALA A 61 -10.56 -13.24 -10.46
C ALA A 61 -10.82 -14.39 -11.46
N SER A 62 -12.00 -15.01 -11.40
CA SER A 62 -12.43 -16.05 -12.34
C SER A 62 -12.66 -15.57 -13.78
N GLN A 63 -12.65 -14.26 -14.05
CA GLN A 63 -12.66 -13.71 -15.40
C GLN A 63 -11.26 -13.72 -16.01
N TYR A 64 -10.22 -13.40 -15.23
CA TYR A 64 -8.83 -13.38 -15.70
C TYR A 64 -8.16 -14.77 -15.72
N LEU A 65 -8.57 -15.68 -14.82
CA LEU A 65 -8.12 -17.09 -14.82
C LEU A 65 -8.58 -17.91 -16.05
N LYS A 66 -9.48 -17.36 -16.88
CA LYS A 66 -9.91 -17.98 -18.15
C LYS A 66 -9.07 -17.56 -19.36
N ARG A 67 -8.05 -16.74 -19.16
CA ARG A 67 -7.10 -16.35 -20.19
C ARG A 67 -5.91 -17.29 -20.13
N ASP A 68 -5.43 -17.71 -21.29
CA ASP A 68 -4.13 -18.37 -21.41
C ASP A 68 -3.02 -17.32 -21.22
N TRP A 69 -1.91 -17.73 -20.62
CA TRP A 69 -0.75 -16.87 -20.32
C TRP A 69 0.56 -17.57 -20.77
N PRO A 70 1.44 -16.91 -21.55
CA PRO A 70 2.69 -17.51 -22.03
C PRO A 70 3.61 -18.02 -20.91
N GLY A 71 4.43 -19.04 -21.23
CA GLY A 71 5.39 -19.63 -20.29
C GLY A 71 4.80 -20.37 -19.07
N VAL A 72 3.47 -20.44 -18.91
CA VAL A 72 2.83 -21.17 -17.81
C VAL A 72 2.63 -22.64 -18.22
N GLN A 73 3.64 -23.46 -17.96
CA GLN A 73 3.59 -24.90 -18.22
C GLN A 73 2.75 -25.66 -17.16
N SER A 74 2.71 -27.00 -17.27
CA SER A 74 1.77 -27.88 -16.55
C SER A 74 1.71 -27.68 -15.03
N GLU A 75 0.55 -27.99 -14.43
CA GLU A 75 0.20 -27.81 -13.00
C GLU A 75 1.23 -28.40 -12.01
N GLU A 76 2.07 -29.34 -12.43
CA GLU A 76 3.00 -30.08 -11.57
C GLU A 76 4.19 -29.24 -11.06
N GLN A 77 4.58 -28.15 -11.75
CA GLN A 77 5.71 -27.31 -11.31
C GLN A 77 5.55 -25.82 -11.63
N LYS A 78 5.01 -25.05 -10.68
CA LYS A 78 4.86 -23.59 -10.76
C LYS A 78 6.20 -22.88 -10.52
N ASP A 79 6.86 -22.43 -11.59
CA ASP A 79 8.06 -21.58 -11.49
C ASP A 79 7.66 -20.11 -11.30
N TYR A 80 7.90 -19.59 -10.09
CA TYR A 80 7.54 -18.23 -9.68
C TYR A 80 8.51 -17.15 -10.18
N ARG A 81 9.58 -17.51 -10.91
CA ARG A 81 10.41 -16.52 -11.63
C ARG A 81 9.68 -15.90 -12.82
N ASN A 82 8.68 -16.59 -13.37
CA ASN A 82 7.80 -16.10 -14.42
C ASN A 82 6.65 -15.25 -13.83
N VAL A 83 6.55 -13.98 -14.24
CA VAL A 83 5.48 -13.05 -13.83
C VAL A 83 4.07 -13.55 -14.17
N CYS A 84 3.89 -14.33 -15.25
CA CYS A 84 2.61 -14.95 -15.59
C CYS A 84 2.21 -16.05 -14.58
N THR A 85 3.17 -16.81 -14.04
CA THR A 85 2.93 -17.78 -12.97
C THR A 85 2.50 -17.08 -11.68
N VAL A 86 3.20 -15.99 -11.32
CA VAL A 86 2.88 -15.16 -10.15
C VAL A 86 1.48 -14.53 -10.29
N TRP A 87 1.15 -13.98 -11.46
CA TRP A 87 -0.17 -13.41 -11.74
C TRP A 87 -1.29 -14.45 -11.68
N LYS A 88 -1.11 -15.63 -12.29
CA LYS A 88 -2.07 -16.75 -12.15
C LYS A 88 -2.25 -17.12 -10.68
N ALA A 89 -1.16 -17.26 -9.92
CA ALA A 89 -1.20 -17.60 -8.50
C ALA A 89 -1.88 -16.49 -7.64
N TYR A 90 -1.71 -15.22 -7.98
CA TYR A 90 -2.39 -14.11 -7.31
C TYR A 90 -3.92 -14.21 -7.47
N LEU A 91 -4.38 -14.46 -8.70
CA LEU A 91 -5.79 -14.67 -9.00
C LEU A 91 -6.35 -15.94 -8.31
N GLU A 92 -5.59 -17.05 -8.30
CA GLU A 92 -5.92 -18.26 -7.53
C GLU A 92 -6.04 -17.95 -6.03
N GLY A 93 -5.16 -17.11 -5.48
CA GLY A 93 -5.19 -16.65 -4.10
C GLY A 93 -6.44 -15.82 -3.76
N VAL A 94 -6.86 -14.91 -4.66
CA VAL A 94 -8.14 -14.18 -4.52
C VAL A 94 -9.33 -15.15 -4.54
N VAL A 95 -9.32 -16.18 -5.39
CA VAL A 95 -10.36 -17.23 -5.40
C VAL A 95 -10.36 -18.04 -4.09
N LYS A 96 -9.19 -18.40 -3.56
CA LYS A 96 -9.04 -19.09 -2.25
C LYS A 96 -9.59 -18.26 -1.10
N VAL A 97 -9.20 -16.98 -1.02
CA VAL A 97 -9.64 -16.04 0.04
C VAL A 97 -11.14 -15.81 -0.01
N THR A 98 -11.71 -15.57 -1.20
CA THR A 98 -13.15 -15.37 -1.37
C THR A 98 -13.94 -16.64 -1.07
N GLN A 99 -13.44 -17.82 -1.44
CA GLN A 99 -14.06 -19.08 -1.08
C GLN A 99 -14.07 -19.29 0.45
N SER A 100 -13.02 -18.88 1.16
CA SER A 100 -12.98 -18.90 2.63
C SER A 100 -14.01 -17.96 3.25
N ARG A 101 -14.15 -16.72 2.74
CA ARG A 101 -15.21 -15.79 3.18
C ARG A 101 -16.61 -16.36 2.98
N ILE A 102 -16.87 -17.01 1.83
CA ILE A 102 -18.15 -17.69 1.56
C ILE A 102 -18.41 -18.81 2.57
N SER A 103 -17.39 -19.59 2.95
CA SER A 103 -17.51 -20.58 4.03
C SER A 103 -17.77 -19.95 5.41
N GLY A 104 -17.15 -18.80 5.71
CA GLY A 104 -17.43 -18.01 6.90
C GLY A 104 -18.89 -17.53 7.01
N CYS A 105 -19.53 -17.23 5.88
CA CYS A 105 -20.95 -16.88 5.82
C CYS A 105 -21.84 -18.05 6.28
N ASP A 106 -21.47 -19.29 5.97
CA ASP A 106 -22.16 -20.46 6.50
C ASP A 106 -21.83 -20.71 7.98
N SER A 107 -20.64 -20.38 8.47
CA SER A 107 -20.34 -20.39 9.91
C SER A 107 -21.23 -19.39 10.68
N TYR A 108 -21.42 -18.17 10.20
CA TYR A 108 -22.38 -17.22 10.81
C TYR A 108 -23.82 -17.76 10.87
N ARG A 109 -24.24 -18.50 9.84
CA ARG A 109 -25.57 -19.13 9.78
C ARG A 109 -25.69 -20.29 10.77
N ASN A 110 -24.71 -21.19 10.79
CA ASN A 110 -24.77 -22.46 11.52
C ASN A 110 -24.32 -22.37 12.99
N GLN A 111 -23.34 -21.52 13.32
CA GLN A 111 -22.82 -21.38 14.70
C GLN A 111 -23.60 -20.34 15.54
N VAL A 112 -24.18 -19.33 14.89
CA VAL A 112 -24.83 -18.20 15.58
C VAL A 112 -26.32 -18.11 15.24
N SER A 113 -26.67 -17.91 13.98
CA SER A 113 -28.02 -17.49 13.57
C SER A 113 -29.13 -18.51 13.86
N GLU A 114 -28.88 -19.80 13.57
CA GLU A 114 -29.85 -20.89 13.86
C GLU A 114 -29.78 -21.40 15.31
N PRO A 115 -28.60 -21.54 15.96
CA PRO A 115 -28.52 -21.82 17.40
C PRO A 115 -29.25 -20.80 18.27
N ILE A 116 -29.15 -19.48 17.98
CA ILE A 116 -29.92 -18.45 18.68
C ILE A 116 -31.42 -18.70 18.54
N LYS A 117 -31.91 -18.93 17.32
CA LYS A 117 -33.33 -19.18 17.02
C LYS A 117 -33.87 -20.38 17.81
N THR A 118 -33.11 -21.46 17.91
CA THR A 118 -33.45 -22.62 18.76
C THR A 118 -33.42 -22.26 20.24
N PHE A 119 -32.45 -21.47 20.70
CA PHE A 119 -32.32 -21.07 22.11
C PHE A 119 -33.42 -20.09 22.57
N ARG A 120 -33.89 -19.18 21.71
CA ARG A 120 -35.06 -18.32 22.01
C ARG A 120 -36.32 -19.13 22.33
N VAL A 121 -36.54 -20.26 21.62
CA VAL A 121 -37.63 -21.20 21.93
C VAL A 121 -37.45 -21.88 23.29
N GLN A 122 -36.20 -22.13 23.73
CA GLN A 122 -35.93 -22.66 25.07
C GLN A 122 -36.17 -21.61 26.16
N LYS A 123 -35.74 -20.35 25.97
CA LYS A 123 -36.02 -19.23 26.89
C LYS A 123 -37.53 -19.03 27.07
N GLU A 124 -38.33 -19.18 26.03
CA GLU A 124 -39.80 -19.08 26.10
C GLU A 124 -40.44 -20.19 26.97
N GLN A 125 -39.86 -21.40 26.99
CA GLN A 125 -40.26 -22.44 27.96
C GLN A 125 -39.78 -22.10 29.38
N GLN A 126 -38.64 -21.43 29.49
CA GLN A 126 -38.03 -21.04 30.76
C GLN A 126 -38.83 -19.94 31.48
N LEU A 127 -39.34 -18.94 30.73
CA LEU A 127 -40.31 -17.97 31.24
C LEU A 127 -41.55 -18.66 31.82
N LYS A 128 -42.14 -19.60 31.07
CA LYS A 128 -43.36 -20.31 31.51
C LYS A 128 -43.17 -21.04 32.83
N LYS A 129 -42.05 -21.75 33.01
CA LYS A 129 -41.69 -22.40 34.29
C LYS A 129 -41.54 -21.37 35.42
N SER A 130 -40.81 -20.28 35.20
CA SER A 130 -40.60 -19.22 36.20
C SER A 130 -41.92 -18.55 36.62
N ILE A 131 -42.79 -18.23 35.66
CA ILE A 131 -44.07 -17.58 35.91
C ILE A 131 -45.05 -18.51 36.62
N GLU A 132 -45.11 -19.80 36.25
CA GLU A 132 -45.95 -20.79 36.94
C GLU A 132 -45.52 -20.97 38.40
N GLN A 133 -44.21 -21.14 38.64
CA GLN A 133 -43.66 -21.28 40.00
C GLN A 133 -43.90 -20.01 40.83
N LEU A 134 -43.63 -18.82 40.29
CA LEU A 134 -43.84 -17.59 41.04
C LEU A 134 -45.33 -17.36 41.33
N THR A 135 -46.22 -17.64 40.39
CA THR A 135 -47.68 -17.51 40.59
C THR A 135 -48.18 -18.43 41.72
N ARG A 136 -47.63 -19.66 41.81
CA ARG A 136 -47.94 -20.61 42.89
C ARG A 136 -47.52 -20.08 44.26
N ILE A 137 -46.26 -19.66 44.40
CA ILE A 137 -45.70 -19.13 45.65
C ILE A 137 -46.40 -17.82 46.06
N GLN A 138 -46.72 -16.95 45.08
CA GLN A 138 -47.49 -15.74 45.33
C GLN A 138 -48.90 -16.03 45.87
N ALA A 139 -49.55 -17.12 45.44
CA ALA A 139 -50.84 -17.54 45.98
C ALA A 139 -50.74 -18.05 47.44
N GLU A 140 -49.71 -18.85 47.76
CA GLU A 140 -49.44 -19.33 49.13
C GLU A 140 -49.17 -18.16 50.09
N LEU A 141 -48.42 -17.14 49.65
CA LEU A 141 -48.22 -15.90 50.41
C LEU A 141 -49.53 -15.08 50.53
N GLN A 142 -50.36 -15.02 49.49
CA GLN A 142 -51.67 -14.38 49.58
C GLN A 142 -52.57 -15.05 50.62
N ASP A 143 -52.60 -16.38 50.71
CA ASP A 143 -53.40 -17.10 51.71
C ASP A 143 -52.88 -16.84 53.13
N THR A 144 -51.56 -16.81 53.31
CA THR A 144 -50.92 -16.41 54.58
C THR A 144 -51.36 -15.00 55.02
N VAL A 145 -51.42 -14.03 54.09
CA VAL A 145 -51.86 -12.66 54.37
C VAL A 145 -53.39 -12.52 54.47
N LYS A 146 -54.17 -13.41 53.85
CA LYS A 146 -55.62 -13.55 54.12
C LYS A 146 -55.84 -13.96 55.57
N ASP A 147 -55.08 -14.92 56.10
CA ASP A 147 -55.19 -15.36 57.49
C ASP A 147 -54.73 -14.32 58.51
N LEU A 148 -53.65 -13.60 58.22
CA LEU A 148 -53.26 -12.39 58.99
C LEU A 148 -54.40 -11.36 59.06
N THR A 149 -55.14 -11.19 57.95
CA THR A 149 -56.28 -10.28 57.90
C THR A 149 -57.46 -10.81 58.74
N LYS A 150 -57.67 -12.13 58.79
CA LYS A 150 -58.69 -12.77 59.66
C LYS A 150 -58.36 -12.61 61.14
N SER A 151 -57.14 -12.93 61.59
CA SER A 151 -56.77 -12.81 63.01
C SER A 151 -56.72 -11.36 63.48
N ARG A 152 -56.23 -10.43 62.63
CA ARG A 152 -56.34 -8.98 62.88
C ARG A 152 -57.78 -8.52 63.14
N LYS A 153 -58.73 -9.00 62.32
CA LYS A 153 -60.16 -8.67 62.49
C LYS A 153 -60.70 -9.20 63.81
N LYS A 154 -60.46 -10.48 64.14
CA LYS A 154 -60.85 -11.09 65.44
C LYS A 154 -60.34 -10.27 66.62
N TYR A 155 -59.06 -9.86 66.58
CA TYR A 155 -58.46 -9.02 67.62
C TYR A 155 -59.16 -7.66 67.74
N GLN A 156 -59.43 -6.97 66.62
CA GLN A 156 -60.13 -5.69 66.63
C GLN A 156 -61.55 -5.80 67.23
N GLU A 157 -62.31 -6.84 66.89
CA GLU A 157 -63.65 -7.08 67.43
C GLU A 157 -63.61 -7.42 68.94
N ALA A 158 -62.65 -8.26 69.36
CA ALA A 158 -62.46 -8.61 70.77
C ALA A 158 -62.01 -7.42 71.63
N GLU A 159 -61.10 -6.58 71.12
CA GLU A 159 -60.61 -5.40 71.83
C GLU A 159 -61.67 -4.29 71.93
N GLN A 160 -62.49 -4.10 70.89
CA GLN A 160 -63.66 -3.20 70.96
C GLN A 160 -64.67 -3.65 72.01
N MET A 161 -64.99 -4.96 72.06
CA MET A 161 -65.88 -5.51 73.11
C MET A 161 -65.27 -5.36 74.51
N ALA A 162 -63.96 -5.57 74.66
CA ALA A 162 -63.27 -5.35 75.93
C ALA A 162 -63.32 -3.87 76.34
N GLN A 163 -63.03 -2.94 75.43
CA GLN A 163 -63.06 -1.50 75.69
C GLN A 163 -64.44 -1.02 76.14
N ALA A 164 -65.52 -1.39 75.45
CA ALA A 164 -66.88 -1.01 75.83
C ALA A 164 -67.27 -1.54 77.23
N VAL A 165 -66.77 -2.72 77.62
CA VAL A 165 -66.98 -3.27 78.98
C VAL A 165 -66.09 -2.57 80.02
N ARG A 166 -64.88 -2.13 79.65
CA ARG A 166 -64.02 -1.32 80.53
C ARG A 166 -64.67 0.03 80.81
N GLU A 167 -65.09 0.75 79.78
CA GLU A 167 -65.80 2.04 79.87
C GLU A 167 -67.08 1.93 80.71
N LYS A 168 -67.91 0.90 80.48
CA LYS A 168 -69.10 0.66 81.30
C LYS A 168 -68.76 0.45 82.78
N ALA A 169 -67.73 -0.34 83.09
CA ALA A 169 -67.31 -0.56 84.47
C ALA A 169 -66.79 0.72 85.14
N ASP A 170 -66.09 1.56 84.38
CA ASP A 170 -65.51 2.80 84.89
C ASP A 170 -66.57 3.92 85.03
N MET A 171 -67.68 3.83 84.28
CA MET A 171 -68.89 4.63 84.49
C MET A 171 -69.72 4.12 85.69
N GLU A 172 -69.89 2.81 85.86
CA GLU A 172 -70.59 2.23 87.01
C GLU A 172 -69.85 2.52 88.33
N ALA A 173 -68.51 2.55 88.31
CA ALA A 173 -67.67 2.96 89.44
C ALA A 173 -67.74 4.47 89.78
N LYS A 174 -68.14 5.32 88.83
CA LYS A 174 -68.33 6.77 89.04
C LYS A 174 -69.77 7.15 89.41
N SER A 175 -70.71 6.22 89.27
CA SER A 175 -72.13 6.46 89.52
C SER A 175 -72.43 6.53 91.01
N LYS A 176 -73.07 7.61 91.46
CA LYS A 176 -73.62 7.71 92.83
C LYS A 176 -74.87 6.83 92.94
N LEU A 177 -75.09 6.23 94.10
CA LEU A 177 -76.22 5.32 94.39
C LEU A 177 -77.55 5.84 93.86
N SER A 178 -78.14 5.11 92.91
CA SER A 178 -79.51 5.37 92.44
C SER A 178 -80.51 5.05 93.55
N LEU A 179 -81.41 6.00 93.83
CA LEU A 179 -82.36 5.97 94.96
C LEU A 179 -83.27 4.74 95.00
N PHE A 180 -83.42 4.01 93.89
CA PHE A 180 -84.26 2.82 93.76
C PHE A 180 -83.48 1.49 93.74
N GLN A 181 -82.17 1.49 93.98
CA GLN A 181 -81.35 0.26 93.95
C GLN A 181 -80.73 -0.08 95.32
N SER A 182 -81.14 -1.23 95.87
CA SER A 182 -80.54 -1.79 97.09
C SER A 182 -79.04 -2.04 96.93
N ARG A 183 -78.27 -1.71 97.97
CA ARG A 183 -76.82 -1.99 98.13
C ARG A 183 -76.44 -3.46 97.82
N SER A 184 -77.34 -4.40 98.11
CA SER A 184 -77.18 -5.84 97.81
C SER A 184 -77.40 -6.19 96.33
N SER A 185 -78.13 -5.35 95.59
CA SER A 185 -78.25 -5.44 94.13
C SER A 185 -77.01 -4.85 93.44
N LEU A 186 -76.62 -3.64 93.84
CA LEU A 186 -75.43 -2.94 93.30
C LEU A 186 -74.15 -3.79 93.44
N LYS A 187 -73.94 -4.42 94.61
CA LYS A 187 -72.79 -5.32 94.83
C LYS A 187 -72.81 -6.54 93.90
N ARG A 188 -73.98 -7.09 93.57
CA ARG A 188 -74.11 -8.22 92.61
C ARG A 188 -73.91 -7.77 91.16
N ALA A 189 -74.41 -6.59 90.78
CA ALA A 189 -74.15 -5.98 89.47
C ALA A 189 -72.64 -5.75 89.25
N SER A 190 -71.98 -5.10 90.22
CA SER A 190 -70.54 -4.82 90.18
C SER A 190 -69.68 -6.08 90.08
N VAL A 191 -70.01 -7.15 90.84
CA VAL A 191 -69.32 -8.45 90.72
C VAL A 191 -69.53 -9.07 89.34
N LYS A 192 -70.75 -9.05 88.79
CA LYS A 192 -71.06 -9.57 87.45
C LYS A 192 -70.35 -8.77 86.35
N LEU A 193 -70.24 -7.45 86.50
CA LEU A 193 -69.53 -6.59 85.57
C LEU A 193 -68.00 -6.76 85.67
N LYS A 194 -67.44 -6.94 86.88
CA LYS A 194 -66.03 -7.29 87.07
C LYS A 194 -65.68 -8.64 86.44
N ALA A 195 -66.54 -9.65 86.60
CA ALA A 195 -66.37 -10.94 85.92
C ALA A 195 -66.38 -10.77 84.39
N LYS A 196 -67.35 -10.03 83.84
CA LYS A 196 -67.40 -9.76 82.38
C LYS A 196 -66.20 -8.94 81.88
N LYS A 197 -65.71 -7.96 82.65
CA LYS A 197 -64.49 -7.17 82.34
C LYS A 197 -63.27 -8.07 82.25
N ASN A 198 -63.12 -9.02 83.17
CA ASN A 198 -62.05 -10.02 83.13
C ASN A 198 -62.19 -10.98 81.93
N GLU A 199 -63.39 -11.49 81.67
CA GLU A 199 -63.68 -12.39 80.54
C GLU A 199 -63.35 -11.74 79.19
N CYS A 200 -63.84 -10.51 78.95
CA CYS A 200 -63.58 -9.78 77.71
C CYS A 200 -62.09 -9.40 77.57
N ASN A 201 -61.42 -8.95 78.64
CA ASN A 201 -59.97 -8.69 78.60
C ASN A 201 -59.16 -9.97 78.31
N SER A 202 -59.58 -11.13 78.82
CA SER A 202 -58.93 -12.42 78.54
C SER A 202 -59.12 -12.83 77.08
N LYS A 203 -60.34 -12.68 76.53
CA LYS A 203 -60.64 -12.95 75.12
C LYS A 203 -59.86 -12.02 74.17
N ALA A 204 -59.79 -10.73 74.49
CA ALA A 204 -59.00 -9.76 73.74
C ALA A 204 -57.49 -10.06 73.81
N THR A 205 -56.98 -10.46 74.98
CA THR A 205 -55.57 -10.89 75.14
C THR A 205 -55.26 -12.13 74.30
N HIS A 206 -56.14 -13.14 74.30
CA HIS A 206 -55.97 -14.33 73.47
C HIS A 206 -55.97 -14.00 71.97
N ALA A 207 -56.96 -13.21 71.49
CA ALA A 207 -57.03 -12.79 70.10
C ALA A 207 -55.85 -11.89 69.67
N ARG A 208 -55.31 -11.07 70.58
CA ARG A 208 -54.09 -10.28 70.35
C ARG A 208 -52.87 -11.19 70.18
N ASN A 209 -52.75 -12.25 70.98
CA ASN A 209 -51.66 -13.20 70.88
C ASN A 209 -51.75 -14.02 69.58
N ASP A 210 -52.96 -14.49 69.20
CA ASP A 210 -53.25 -15.11 67.89
C ASP A 210 -52.81 -14.22 66.72
N TYR A 211 -53.19 -12.94 66.75
CA TYR A 211 -52.77 -11.95 65.75
C TYR A 211 -51.25 -11.74 65.72
N LEU A 212 -50.57 -11.62 66.86
CA LEU A 212 -49.11 -11.45 66.93
C LEU A 212 -48.34 -12.67 66.41
N LEU A 213 -48.81 -13.88 66.69
CA LEU A 213 -48.24 -15.12 66.15
C LEU A 213 -48.47 -15.22 64.64
N THR A 214 -49.68 -14.89 64.16
CA THR A 214 -49.97 -14.84 62.72
C THR A 214 -49.10 -13.80 62.00
N LEU A 215 -48.85 -12.65 62.64
CA LEU A 215 -47.99 -11.58 62.11
C LEU A 215 -46.53 -12.03 62.00
N ALA A 216 -46.01 -12.72 63.00
CA ALA A 216 -44.66 -13.29 62.94
C ALA A 216 -44.54 -14.31 61.79
N ALA A 217 -45.51 -15.22 61.63
CA ALA A 217 -45.53 -16.20 60.55
C ALA A 217 -45.64 -15.55 59.15
N ALA A 218 -46.53 -14.55 58.99
CA ALA A 218 -46.70 -13.83 57.74
C ALA A 218 -45.44 -13.03 57.34
N ASN A 219 -44.79 -12.38 58.31
CA ASN A 219 -43.53 -11.66 58.08
C ASN A 219 -42.40 -12.64 57.68
N ALA A 220 -42.33 -13.82 58.30
CA ALA A 220 -41.34 -14.85 57.95
C ALA A 220 -41.55 -15.41 56.54
N HIS A 221 -42.80 -15.68 56.14
CA HIS A 221 -43.13 -16.08 54.76
C HIS A 221 -42.81 -14.95 53.77
N GLN A 222 -43.12 -13.69 54.11
CA GLN A 222 -42.74 -12.55 53.27
C GLN A 222 -41.21 -12.43 53.12
N GLY A 223 -40.43 -12.61 54.19
CA GLY A 223 -38.96 -12.65 54.12
C GLY A 223 -38.48 -13.70 53.12
N ARG A 224 -38.95 -14.96 53.27
CA ARG A 224 -38.63 -16.06 52.35
C ARG A 224 -38.96 -15.75 50.88
N HIS A 225 -40.13 -15.14 50.62
CA HIS A 225 -40.56 -14.76 49.26
C HIS A 225 -39.53 -13.84 48.58
N TYR A 226 -38.98 -12.86 49.30
CA TYR A 226 -37.98 -11.93 48.76
C TYR A 226 -36.55 -12.47 48.79
N GLU A 227 -36.14 -13.15 49.87
CA GLU A 227 -34.76 -13.59 50.09
C GLU A 227 -34.41 -14.93 49.41
N THR A 228 -35.41 -15.74 49.06
CA THR A 228 -35.21 -17.08 48.48
C THR A 228 -36.02 -17.26 47.21
N ASP A 229 -37.35 -17.12 47.28
CA ASP A 229 -38.21 -17.66 46.24
C ASP A 229 -38.21 -16.81 44.96
N LEU A 230 -38.26 -15.47 45.06
CA LEU A 230 -38.07 -14.57 43.92
C LEU A 230 -36.71 -14.75 43.25
N ILE A 231 -35.64 -14.90 44.05
CA ILE A 231 -34.27 -15.11 43.54
C ILE A 231 -34.18 -16.47 42.81
N SER A 232 -34.87 -17.50 43.31
CA SER A 232 -34.98 -18.78 42.61
C SER A 232 -35.70 -18.66 41.27
N CYS A 233 -36.80 -17.91 41.20
CA CYS A 233 -37.52 -17.67 39.94
C CYS A 233 -36.66 -16.90 38.92
N ILE A 234 -35.94 -15.86 39.36
CA ILE A 234 -34.99 -15.12 38.49
C ILE A 234 -33.91 -16.06 37.94
N LYS A 235 -33.25 -16.85 38.81
CA LYS A 235 -32.23 -17.83 38.38
C LYS A 235 -32.78 -18.88 37.39
N ILE A 236 -34.03 -19.29 37.56
CA ILE A 236 -34.71 -20.17 36.59
C ILE A 236 -34.88 -19.43 35.26
N LEU A 237 -35.44 -18.22 35.25
CA LEU A 237 -35.66 -17.42 34.05
C LEU A 237 -34.37 -17.14 33.27
N ASP A 238 -33.28 -16.82 33.98
CA ASP A 238 -31.96 -16.58 33.39
C ASP A 238 -31.45 -17.82 32.67
N GLY A 239 -31.40 -18.96 33.40
CA GLY A 239 -30.82 -20.20 32.90
C GLY A 239 -29.36 -19.98 32.49
N SER A 240 -28.99 -20.50 31.31
CA SER A 240 -27.67 -20.39 30.71
C SER A 240 -27.57 -19.26 29.66
N VAL A 241 -28.43 -18.23 29.72
CA VAL A 241 -28.50 -17.16 28.71
C VAL A 241 -27.16 -16.44 28.51
N TYR A 242 -26.46 -16.15 29.59
CA TYR A 242 -25.19 -15.41 29.55
C TYR A 242 -24.06 -16.24 28.94
N ASP A 243 -24.03 -17.55 29.20
CA ASP A 243 -23.06 -18.47 28.58
C ASP A 243 -23.32 -18.63 27.08
N HIS A 244 -24.58 -18.68 26.67
CA HIS A 244 -24.96 -18.76 25.25
C HIS A 244 -24.64 -17.44 24.52
N MET A 245 -25.01 -16.29 25.08
CA MET A 245 -24.64 -14.97 24.53
C MET A 245 -23.11 -14.82 24.39
N LYS A 246 -22.34 -15.21 25.41
CA LYS A 246 -20.88 -15.26 25.35
C LYS A 246 -20.39 -16.18 24.23
N GLY A 247 -20.94 -17.39 24.12
CA GLY A 247 -20.60 -18.35 23.08
C GLY A 247 -20.83 -17.79 21.67
N TYR A 248 -21.99 -17.16 21.43
CA TYR A 248 -22.30 -16.53 20.14
C TYR A 248 -21.35 -15.39 19.82
N LEU A 249 -21.03 -14.50 20.77
CA LEU A 249 -20.05 -13.43 20.59
C LEU A 249 -18.65 -13.98 20.26
N VAL A 250 -18.21 -15.05 20.94
CA VAL A 250 -16.94 -15.73 20.63
C VAL A 250 -16.96 -16.33 19.22
N SER A 251 -18.03 -17.01 18.81
CA SER A 251 -18.17 -17.51 17.43
C SER A 251 -18.17 -16.38 16.39
N LEU A 252 -18.76 -15.21 16.68
CA LEU A 252 -18.69 -14.06 15.76
C LEU A 252 -17.25 -13.59 15.55
N CYS A 253 -16.46 -13.47 16.61
CA CYS A 253 -15.05 -13.08 16.53
C CYS A 253 -14.17 -14.17 15.88
N GLN A 254 -14.44 -15.45 16.18
CA GLN A 254 -13.67 -16.57 15.65
C GLN A 254 -13.76 -16.67 14.12
N VAL A 255 -14.95 -16.45 13.54
CA VAL A 255 -15.13 -16.44 12.07
C VAL A 255 -14.33 -15.33 11.39
N GLU A 256 -14.24 -14.15 12.02
CA GLU A 256 -13.42 -13.05 11.49
C GLU A 256 -11.93 -13.33 11.59
N LEU A 257 -11.47 -13.94 12.69
CA LEU A 257 -10.07 -14.35 12.86
C LEU A 257 -9.66 -15.41 11.82
N GLU A 258 -10.51 -16.41 11.58
CA GLU A 258 -10.28 -17.44 10.55
C GLU A 258 -10.23 -16.85 9.14
N ALA A 259 -11.13 -15.91 8.82
CA ALA A 259 -11.11 -15.19 7.55
C ALA A 259 -9.84 -14.33 7.39
N SER A 260 -9.46 -13.55 8.41
CA SER A 260 -8.28 -12.69 8.38
C SER A 260 -6.96 -13.48 8.32
N HIS A 261 -6.86 -14.60 9.04
CA HIS A 261 -5.69 -15.50 8.94
C HIS A 261 -5.55 -16.06 7.51
N THR A 262 -6.66 -16.48 6.90
CA THR A 262 -6.65 -16.99 5.51
C THR A 262 -6.24 -15.91 4.50
N VAL A 263 -6.64 -14.65 4.72
CA VAL A 263 -6.17 -13.48 3.93
C VAL A 263 -4.66 -13.32 4.10
N GLN A 264 -4.19 -13.23 5.35
CA GLN A 264 -2.79 -12.98 5.69
C GLN A 264 -1.84 -14.05 5.14
N ASP A 265 -2.13 -15.34 5.39
CA ASP A 265 -1.32 -16.45 4.87
C ASP A 265 -1.18 -16.40 3.34
N THR A 266 -2.30 -16.10 2.66
CA THR A 266 -2.37 -16.18 1.20
C THR A 266 -1.61 -15.01 0.56
N PHE A 267 -1.77 -13.79 1.07
CA PHE A 267 -1.08 -12.63 0.50
C PHE A 267 0.38 -12.51 0.96
N ASN A 268 0.76 -13.01 2.15
CA ASN A 268 2.17 -13.14 2.53
C ASN A 268 2.92 -14.10 1.60
N PHE A 269 2.35 -15.27 1.30
CA PHE A 269 2.91 -16.21 0.32
C PHE A 269 3.04 -15.56 -1.06
N LEU A 270 2.01 -14.85 -1.53
CA LEU A 270 2.04 -14.19 -2.83
C LEU A 270 3.06 -13.04 -2.89
N LEU A 271 3.21 -12.26 -1.82
CA LEU A 271 4.23 -11.22 -1.72
C LEU A 271 5.64 -11.81 -1.86
N GLU A 272 5.93 -12.90 -1.13
CA GLU A 272 7.19 -13.64 -1.25
C GLU A 272 7.44 -14.09 -2.70
N LYS A 273 6.43 -14.64 -3.38
CA LYS A 273 6.59 -15.11 -4.78
C LYS A 273 6.69 -13.97 -5.79
N SER A 274 6.02 -12.84 -5.57
CA SER A 274 6.17 -11.63 -6.40
C SER A 274 7.58 -11.05 -6.32
N THR A 275 8.23 -11.10 -5.16
CA THR A 275 9.66 -10.69 -5.04
C THR A 275 10.64 -11.67 -5.71
N GLY A 276 10.18 -12.82 -6.20
CA GLY A 276 10.98 -13.84 -6.88
C GLY A 276 11.01 -13.75 -8.41
N VAL A 277 10.36 -12.75 -9.02
CA VAL A 277 10.35 -12.54 -10.49
C VAL A 277 11.73 -12.05 -10.97
N ILE A 278 12.25 -12.63 -12.05
CA ILE A 278 13.60 -12.33 -12.57
C ILE A 278 13.54 -12.02 -14.07
N GLN A 279 14.08 -10.87 -14.49
CA GLN A 279 14.10 -10.44 -15.90
C GLN A 279 14.88 -11.41 -16.80
N ASP A 280 16.09 -11.78 -16.40
CA ASP A 280 16.99 -12.67 -17.17
C ASP A 280 16.30 -14.00 -17.49
N PHE A 281 15.52 -14.54 -16.55
CA PHE A 281 14.74 -15.76 -16.75
C PHE A 281 13.66 -15.62 -17.83
N HIS A 282 13.03 -14.43 -17.96
CA HIS A 282 12.12 -14.15 -19.07
C HIS A 282 12.85 -14.06 -20.42
N GLN A 283 14.07 -13.51 -20.44
CA GLN A 283 14.90 -13.43 -21.65
C GLN A 283 15.37 -14.83 -22.08
N GLU A 284 15.88 -15.64 -21.15
CA GLU A 284 16.24 -17.06 -21.36
C GLU A 284 15.05 -17.86 -21.88
N LEU A 285 13.87 -17.73 -21.25
CA LEU A 285 12.66 -18.43 -21.66
C LEU A 285 12.21 -18.02 -23.07
N PHE A 286 12.28 -16.73 -23.41
CA PHE A 286 11.93 -16.25 -24.76
C PHE A 286 12.88 -16.80 -25.84
N ILE A 287 14.19 -16.86 -25.56
CA ILE A 287 15.19 -17.49 -26.45
C ILE A 287 14.99 -19.02 -26.52
N GLN A 288 14.55 -19.65 -25.44
CA GLN A 288 14.23 -21.08 -25.41
C GLN A 288 12.97 -21.40 -26.25
N GLU A 289 11.91 -20.60 -26.12
CA GLU A 289 10.65 -20.75 -26.87
C GLU A 289 10.81 -20.39 -28.37
N ASN A 290 11.85 -19.63 -28.75
CA ASN A 290 12.14 -19.23 -30.13
C ASN A 290 13.50 -19.77 -30.61
N PRO A 291 13.61 -21.04 -31.07
CA PRO A 291 14.89 -21.66 -31.46
C PRO A 291 15.72 -20.94 -32.53
N VAL A 292 15.11 -20.04 -33.31
CA VAL A 292 15.82 -19.18 -34.28
C VAL A 292 16.75 -18.16 -33.61
N LEU A 293 16.50 -17.81 -32.34
CA LEU A 293 17.34 -16.92 -31.53
C LEU A 293 18.47 -17.65 -30.79
N GLN A 294 18.49 -18.99 -30.84
CA GLN A 294 19.54 -19.79 -30.23
C GLN A 294 20.79 -19.81 -31.13
N LYS A 295 21.95 -20.15 -30.55
CA LYS A 295 23.23 -20.12 -31.26
C LYS A 295 23.21 -21.03 -32.50
N GLY A 296 23.20 -20.40 -33.67
CA GLY A 296 23.26 -21.09 -34.96
C GLY A 296 24.56 -21.85 -35.19
N SER A 297 24.54 -22.72 -36.20
CA SER A 297 25.72 -23.46 -36.67
C SER A 297 26.85 -22.50 -37.05
N LEU A 298 28.07 -22.82 -36.63
CA LEU A 298 29.26 -22.08 -37.09
C LEU A 298 29.43 -22.26 -38.60
N PHE A 299 29.79 -21.17 -39.29
CA PHE A 299 30.26 -21.23 -40.67
C PHE A 299 31.49 -22.13 -40.77
N GLN A 300 31.56 -22.94 -41.83
CA GLN A 300 32.64 -23.90 -42.06
C GLN A 300 33.35 -23.57 -43.37
N PHE A 301 34.67 -23.74 -43.40
CA PHE A 301 35.45 -23.64 -44.63
C PHE A 301 35.00 -24.69 -45.64
N GLN A 302 34.78 -24.28 -46.88
CA GLN A 302 34.35 -25.13 -47.99
C GLN A 302 35.53 -25.29 -48.97
N PRO A 303 36.34 -26.36 -48.87
CA PRO A 303 37.46 -26.56 -49.78
C PRO A 303 36.99 -26.74 -51.22
N CYS A 304 37.69 -26.12 -52.16
CA CYS A 304 37.49 -26.36 -53.59
C CYS A 304 37.88 -27.79 -53.97
N GLU A 305 37.42 -28.26 -55.14
CA GLU A 305 37.76 -29.61 -55.60
C GLU A 305 39.28 -29.83 -55.67
N ASN A 306 39.74 -30.88 -54.99
CA ASN A 306 41.15 -31.29 -54.81
C ASN A 306 41.96 -30.46 -53.80
N ASP A 307 41.39 -29.46 -53.12
CA ASP A 307 42.04 -28.89 -51.93
C ASP A 307 41.87 -29.81 -50.71
N SER A 308 42.92 -29.90 -49.90
CA SER A 308 42.98 -30.65 -48.64
C SER A 308 43.54 -29.82 -47.48
N VAL A 309 43.83 -28.54 -47.72
CA VAL A 309 44.34 -27.60 -46.73
C VAL A 309 43.17 -26.94 -46.03
N ILE A 310 43.06 -27.17 -44.72
CA ILE A 310 42.00 -26.60 -43.87
C ILE A 310 42.56 -25.76 -42.71
N GLN A 311 43.85 -25.41 -42.79
CA GLN A 311 44.60 -24.65 -41.78
C GLN A 311 45.51 -23.65 -42.49
N LEU A 312 45.68 -22.47 -41.89
CA LEU A 312 46.60 -21.44 -42.39
C LEU A 312 48.02 -22.01 -42.43
N GLN A 313 48.70 -21.90 -43.56
CA GLN A 313 50.06 -22.38 -43.74
C GLN A 313 51.09 -21.26 -43.60
N LYS A 314 52.30 -21.62 -43.17
CA LYS A 314 53.47 -20.73 -43.19
C LYS A 314 54.47 -21.25 -44.20
N GLU A 315 54.53 -20.61 -45.36
CA GLU A 315 55.51 -20.91 -46.40
C GLU A 315 56.88 -20.32 -46.04
N THR A 316 57.95 -21.03 -46.43
CA THR A 316 59.33 -20.69 -46.06
C THR A 316 60.04 -19.95 -47.19
N GLY A 317 59.62 -18.70 -47.42
CA GLY A 317 60.17 -17.79 -48.41
C GLY A 317 60.25 -16.36 -47.89
N THR A 318 61.25 -15.60 -48.36
CA THR A 318 61.44 -14.20 -47.92
C THR A 318 60.40 -13.23 -48.49
N ALA A 319 59.42 -13.70 -49.26
CA ALA A 319 58.27 -12.91 -49.71
C ALA A 319 57.03 -13.22 -48.85
N GLU A 320 56.61 -14.47 -48.77
CA GLU A 320 55.37 -14.88 -48.09
C GLU A 320 55.45 -14.71 -46.56
N GLU A 321 56.64 -14.89 -45.94
CA GLU A 321 56.81 -14.61 -44.50
C GLU A 321 56.58 -13.12 -44.16
N HIS A 322 56.82 -12.20 -45.12
CA HIS A 322 56.45 -10.79 -44.95
C HIS A 322 54.94 -10.54 -45.12
N SER A 323 54.23 -11.35 -45.90
CA SER A 323 52.77 -11.22 -46.09
C SER A 323 52.00 -11.48 -44.80
N LEU A 324 52.24 -12.62 -44.13
CA LEU A 324 51.58 -12.94 -42.85
C LEU A 324 52.00 -11.96 -41.73
N ASN A 325 53.22 -11.42 -41.77
CA ASN A 325 53.63 -10.35 -40.85
C ASN A 325 52.99 -8.98 -41.18
N LYS A 326 52.73 -8.67 -42.45
CA LYS A 326 51.98 -7.47 -42.90
C LYS A 326 50.54 -7.53 -42.38
N GLU A 327 49.87 -8.68 -42.51
CA GLU A 327 48.54 -8.90 -41.92
C GLU A 327 48.59 -8.86 -40.38
N ALA A 328 49.56 -9.51 -39.72
CA ALA A 328 49.69 -9.44 -38.26
C ALA A 328 49.87 -7.99 -37.75
N ARG A 329 50.63 -7.16 -38.46
CA ARG A 329 50.78 -5.73 -38.15
C ARG A 329 49.47 -4.96 -38.38
N LYS A 330 48.82 -5.14 -39.53
CA LYS A 330 47.53 -4.53 -39.90
C LYS A 330 46.45 -4.81 -38.85
N TRP A 331 46.24 -6.07 -38.49
CA TRP A 331 45.22 -6.43 -37.50
C TRP A 331 45.61 -6.00 -36.08
N ALA A 332 46.89 -6.03 -35.70
CA ALA A 332 47.33 -5.48 -34.41
C ALA A 332 47.02 -3.98 -34.28
N THR A 333 47.30 -3.19 -35.32
CA THR A 333 46.92 -1.76 -35.37
C THR A 333 45.40 -1.56 -35.32
N ARG A 334 44.60 -2.43 -35.95
CA ARG A 334 43.13 -2.35 -35.88
C ARG A 334 42.60 -2.67 -34.49
N VAL A 335 43.09 -3.71 -33.81
CA VAL A 335 42.71 -4.00 -32.40
C VAL A 335 43.08 -2.85 -31.47
N ALA A 336 44.25 -2.23 -31.66
CA ALA A 336 44.65 -1.05 -30.88
C ALA A 336 43.72 0.15 -31.14
N ARG A 337 43.44 0.47 -32.41
CA ARG A 337 42.48 1.54 -32.77
C ARG A 337 41.10 1.31 -32.17
N GLU A 338 40.55 0.10 -32.28
CA GLU A 338 39.23 -0.18 -31.70
C GLU A 338 39.26 -0.16 -30.17
N HIS A 339 40.37 -0.52 -29.53
CA HIS A 339 40.52 -0.33 -28.09
C HIS A 339 40.47 1.15 -27.69
N LYS A 340 41.07 2.05 -28.50
CA LYS A 340 40.93 3.50 -28.36
C LYS A 340 39.48 3.94 -28.47
N ASN A 341 38.79 3.48 -29.52
CA ASN A 341 37.39 3.83 -29.80
C ASN A 341 36.45 3.40 -28.67
N ILE A 342 36.66 2.20 -28.10
CA ILE A 342 35.91 1.70 -26.94
C ILE A 342 36.15 2.59 -25.72
N ILE A 343 37.42 2.88 -25.38
CA ILE A 343 37.76 3.73 -24.22
C ILE A 343 37.19 5.15 -24.39
N HIS A 344 37.22 5.71 -25.59
CA HIS A 344 36.66 7.04 -25.88
C HIS A 344 35.14 7.05 -25.65
N ASN A 345 34.40 6.14 -26.30
CA ASN A 345 32.94 6.10 -26.15
C ASN A 345 32.48 5.70 -24.73
N GLN A 346 33.27 4.90 -23.99
CA GLN A 346 33.01 4.62 -22.58
C GLN A 346 33.15 5.87 -21.70
N ARG A 347 34.06 6.80 -22.02
CA ARG A 347 34.12 8.12 -21.36
C ARG A 347 32.87 8.93 -21.71
N THR A 348 32.55 9.07 -23.00
CA THR A 348 31.34 9.80 -23.46
C THR A 348 30.06 9.31 -22.78
N LEU A 349 29.91 7.99 -22.60
CA LEU A 349 28.77 7.38 -21.92
C LEU A 349 28.79 7.72 -20.41
N SER A 350 29.95 7.63 -19.76
CA SER A 350 30.12 8.03 -18.34
C SER A 350 29.86 9.52 -18.10
N ASP A 351 30.21 10.37 -19.08
CA ASP A 351 29.97 11.82 -19.03
C ASP A 351 28.47 12.15 -19.22
N CYS A 352 27.74 11.33 -19.98
CA CYS A 352 26.26 11.40 -20.08
C CYS A 352 25.55 10.90 -18.81
N GLU A 353 26.14 9.97 -18.04
CA GLU A 353 25.61 9.50 -16.74
C GLU A 353 25.88 10.49 -15.57
N GLY A 354 26.31 11.72 -15.88
CA GLY A 354 26.56 12.79 -14.91
C GLY A 354 25.30 13.35 -14.22
N PRO A 355 25.47 14.27 -13.24
CA PRO A 355 24.35 14.88 -12.52
C PRO A 355 23.44 15.68 -13.48
N PRO A 356 22.11 15.65 -13.27
CA PRO A 356 21.14 16.02 -14.31
C PRO A 356 21.25 17.48 -14.75
N GLN A 357 21.61 17.67 -16.01
CA GLN A 357 21.49 18.95 -16.71
C GLN A 357 20.09 19.05 -17.33
N GLN A 358 19.32 20.01 -16.82
CA GLN A 358 18.10 20.64 -17.38
C GLN A 358 17.34 19.84 -18.47
N GLU A 359 16.14 19.37 -18.13
CA GLU A 359 15.29 18.41 -18.87
C GLU A 359 15.18 18.61 -20.40
N GLN A 360 15.32 19.84 -20.87
CA GLN A 360 15.27 20.21 -22.29
C GLN A 360 16.35 19.52 -23.16
N ASN A 361 17.43 19.01 -22.55
CA ASN A 361 18.46 18.20 -23.23
C ASN A 361 18.26 16.68 -23.10
N SER A 362 17.24 16.19 -22.38
CA SER A 362 17.15 14.76 -22.01
C SER A 362 17.12 13.82 -23.22
N SER A 363 16.40 14.16 -24.29
CA SER A 363 16.31 13.31 -25.49
C SER A 363 17.56 13.39 -26.39
N GLU A 364 18.31 14.50 -26.36
CA GLU A 364 19.60 14.62 -27.04
C GLU A 364 20.66 13.78 -26.32
N LEU A 365 20.65 13.81 -24.98
CA LEU A 365 21.53 13.00 -24.13
C LEU A 365 21.20 11.49 -24.24
N GLU A 366 19.91 11.13 -24.34
CA GLU A 366 19.49 9.75 -24.60
C GLU A 366 19.97 9.26 -25.98
N LEU A 367 19.77 10.06 -27.05
CA LEU A 367 20.27 9.75 -28.39
C LEU A 367 21.80 9.56 -28.41
N LYS A 368 22.54 10.48 -27.77
CA LYS A 368 24.00 10.43 -27.65
C LYS A 368 24.49 9.23 -26.85
N MET A 369 23.75 8.82 -25.82
CA MET A 369 24.03 7.61 -25.06
C MET A 369 23.84 6.35 -25.94
N GLU A 370 22.79 6.27 -26.75
CA GLU A 370 22.59 5.15 -27.68
C GLU A 370 23.63 5.13 -28.81
N GLU A 371 24.03 6.29 -29.35
CA GLU A 371 25.12 6.38 -30.33
C GLU A 371 26.47 5.91 -29.73
N ALA A 372 26.76 6.27 -28.47
CA ALA A 372 27.95 5.80 -27.77
C ALA A 372 27.92 4.28 -27.54
N LYS A 373 26.77 3.71 -27.13
CA LYS A 373 26.57 2.25 -26.99
C LYS A 373 26.76 1.52 -28.31
N GLU A 374 26.14 2.01 -29.38
CA GLU A 374 26.25 1.43 -30.73
C GLU A 374 27.68 1.52 -31.27
N SER A 375 28.38 2.63 -30.99
CA SER A 375 29.80 2.81 -31.33
C SER A 375 30.72 1.85 -30.58
N ILE A 376 30.47 1.62 -29.28
CA ILE A 376 31.15 0.57 -28.50
C ILE A 376 30.89 -0.80 -29.13
N ARG A 377 29.61 -1.15 -29.40
CA ARG A 377 29.22 -2.43 -30.00
C ARG A 377 29.91 -2.68 -31.35
N LYS A 378 29.96 -1.68 -32.23
CA LYS A 378 30.68 -1.73 -33.52
C LYS A 378 32.19 -1.95 -33.30
N ALA A 379 32.82 -1.17 -32.43
CA ALA A 379 34.25 -1.26 -32.15
C ALA A 379 34.63 -2.62 -31.50
N GLU A 380 33.86 -3.12 -30.54
CA GLU A 380 34.05 -4.45 -29.93
C GLU A 380 33.90 -5.58 -30.96
N THR A 381 32.90 -5.49 -31.85
CA THR A 381 32.70 -6.45 -32.93
C THR A 381 33.89 -6.49 -33.89
N VAL A 382 34.41 -5.31 -34.29
CA VAL A 382 35.58 -5.19 -35.17
C VAL A 382 36.86 -5.65 -34.47
N LYS A 383 37.03 -5.33 -33.18
CA LYS A 383 38.14 -5.79 -32.34
C LYS A 383 38.16 -7.32 -32.27
N LEU A 384 37.02 -7.95 -31.97
CA LEU A 384 36.88 -9.41 -31.90
C LEU A 384 37.09 -10.07 -33.28
N LYS A 385 36.54 -9.49 -34.37
CA LYS A 385 36.84 -9.87 -35.77
C LYS A 385 38.35 -9.86 -36.07
N ALA A 386 39.13 -8.96 -35.44
CA ALA A 386 40.58 -8.83 -35.66
C ALA A 386 41.42 -9.72 -34.72
N GLU A 387 41.05 -9.84 -33.44
CA GLU A 387 41.70 -10.73 -32.47
C GLU A 387 41.60 -12.20 -32.89
N ALA A 388 40.46 -12.62 -33.47
CA ALA A 388 40.31 -13.96 -34.04
C ALA A 388 41.32 -14.25 -35.17
N ARG A 389 41.53 -13.30 -36.10
CA ARG A 389 42.53 -13.42 -37.17
C ARG A 389 43.96 -13.47 -36.62
N LEU A 390 44.25 -12.66 -35.61
CA LEU A 390 45.54 -12.64 -34.93
C LEU A 390 45.84 -13.94 -34.16
N ASN A 391 44.82 -14.60 -33.60
CA ASN A 391 45.00 -15.90 -32.96
C ASN A 391 45.33 -16.98 -34.00
N LEU A 392 44.68 -17.00 -35.17
CA LEU A 392 45.08 -17.90 -36.26
C LEU A 392 46.53 -17.64 -36.73
N LEU A 393 46.94 -16.38 -36.88
CA LEU A 393 48.32 -16.02 -37.23
C LEU A 393 49.34 -16.43 -36.15
N ARG A 394 48.96 -16.31 -34.87
CA ARG A 394 49.75 -16.76 -33.71
C ARG A 394 49.94 -18.28 -33.71
N ASP A 395 48.90 -19.05 -34.05
CA ASP A 395 48.95 -20.52 -34.06
C ASP A 395 49.93 -21.08 -35.11
N VAL A 396 50.14 -20.37 -36.24
CA VAL A 396 51.18 -20.72 -37.24
C VAL A 396 52.54 -20.06 -36.96
N GLY A 397 52.73 -19.47 -35.78
CA GLY A 397 54.03 -18.94 -35.34
C GLY A 397 54.43 -17.61 -35.97
N VAL A 398 53.47 -16.73 -36.27
CA VAL A 398 53.74 -15.31 -36.62
C VAL A 398 53.95 -14.49 -35.34
N ALA A 399 54.85 -13.51 -35.36
CA ALA A 399 55.28 -12.73 -34.19
C ALA A 399 54.26 -11.65 -33.73
N VAL A 400 52.99 -12.03 -33.60
CA VAL A 400 51.84 -11.17 -33.28
C VAL A 400 52.06 -10.27 -32.07
N ASP A 401 52.64 -10.80 -30.98
CA ASP A 401 52.80 -10.03 -29.73
C ASP A 401 53.76 -8.83 -29.86
N THR A 402 54.71 -8.88 -30.80
CA THR A 402 55.62 -7.77 -31.08
C THR A 402 54.85 -6.60 -31.68
N TRP A 403 54.01 -6.88 -32.69
CA TRP A 403 53.16 -5.89 -33.34
C TRP A 403 52.07 -5.38 -32.40
N MET A 404 51.43 -6.26 -31.63
CA MET A 404 50.39 -5.91 -30.66
C MET A 404 50.92 -4.96 -29.58
N LYS A 405 52.09 -5.26 -28.99
CA LYS A 405 52.71 -4.37 -27.98
C LYS A 405 53.07 -3.02 -28.58
N SER A 406 53.62 -2.98 -29.80
CA SER A 406 53.95 -1.72 -30.45
C SER A 406 52.72 -0.85 -30.72
N ALA A 407 51.64 -1.44 -31.24
CA ALA A 407 50.41 -0.71 -31.56
C ALA A 407 49.63 -0.27 -30.31
N MET A 408 49.54 -1.13 -29.29
CA MET A 408 48.88 -0.80 -28.03
C MET A 408 49.64 0.27 -27.25
N ASN A 409 50.97 0.21 -27.19
CA ASN A 409 51.75 1.25 -26.52
C ASN A 409 51.54 2.63 -27.17
N GLN A 410 51.54 2.70 -28.50
CA GLN A 410 51.25 3.95 -29.22
C GLN A 410 49.86 4.50 -28.88
N VAL A 411 48.82 3.65 -28.94
CA VAL A 411 47.45 4.06 -28.61
C VAL A 411 47.29 4.48 -27.14
N MET A 412 47.98 3.82 -26.21
CA MET A 412 47.98 4.22 -24.80
C MET A 412 48.68 5.57 -24.60
N GLU A 413 49.80 5.82 -25.27
CA GLU A 413 50.49 7.12 -25.27
C GLU A 413 49.60 8.23 -25.87
N GLU A 414 48.88 7.96 -26.96
CA GLU A 414 47.87 8.88 -27.50
C GLU A 414 46.74 9.15 -26.49
N LEU A 415 46.17 8.12 -25.86
CA LEU A 415 45.09 8.25 -24.85
C LEU A 415 45.53 8.98 -23.57
N GLU A 416 46.80 8.87 -23.20
CA GLU A 416 47.39 9.65 -22.10
C GLU A 416 47.61 11.10 -22.53
N ASN A 417 48.15 11.36 -23.72
CA ASN A 417 48.33 12.71 -24.25
C ASN A 417 47.00 13.47 -24.42
N GLU A 418 45.96 12.81 -24.91
CA GLU A 418 44.59 13.34 -24.96
C GLU A 418 44.08 13.71 -23.56
N ARG A 419 44.26 12.81 -22.59
CA ARG A 419 43.86 13.05 -21.19
C ARG A 419 44.63 14.20 -20.53
N TRP A 420 45.91 14.38 -20.85
CA TRP A 420 46.69 15.54 -20.43
C TRP A 420 46.21 16.83 -21.11
N ALA A 421 45.87 16.79 -22.41
CA ALA A 421 45.33 17.93 -23.13
C ALA A 421 44.04 18.46 -22.48
N THR A 422 43.05 17.58 -22.23
CA THR A 422 41.78 17.95 -21.57
C THR A 422 41.98 18.52 -20.16
N LEU A 423 43.02 18.10 -19.43
CA LEU A 423 43.37 18.66 -18.12
C LEU A 423 44.03 20.05 -18.21
N THR A 424 44.55 20.45 -19.38
CA THR A 424 45.24 21.74 -19.59
C THR A 424 44.39 22.82 -20.26
N THR A 425 43.29 22.46 -20.92
CA THR A 425 42.42 23.40 -21.67
C THR A 425 41.31 24.05 -20.84
N HIS A 426 41.36 23.94 -19.51
CA HIS A 426 40.28 24.34 -18.60
C HIS A 426 40.18 25.87 -18.31
N ASP A 427 40.45 26.71 -19.32
CA ASP A 427 40.12 28.16 -19.28
C ASP A 427 39.87 28.76 -20.70
N ALA A 428 38.77 28.36 -21.32
CA ALA A 428 38.04 29.15 -22.31
C ALA A 428 36.61 28.60 -22.49
N SER A 429 35.60 29.47 -22.45
CA SER A 429 34.23 29.10 -22.85
C SER A 429 34.00 29.37 -24.33
N LEU A 430 32.92 28.78 -24.88
CA LEU A 430 32.40 28.94 -26.25
C LEU A 430 33.13 28.15 -27.35
N SER A 431 32.68 26.91 -27.57
CA SER A 431 32.66 26.29 -28.90
C SER A 431 31.53 25.26 -28.97
N SER A 432 30.33 25.71 -29.35
CA SER A 432 29.25 24.83 -29.79
C SER A 432 29.16 24.86 -31.33
N THR A 433 28.49 23.86 -31.91
CA THR A 433 28.16 23.73 -33.34
C THR A 433 29.32 23.81 -34.34
N ALA A 434 30.01 22.68 -34.54
CA ALA A 434 30.65 22.31 -35.81
C ALA A 434 30.87 20.78 -35.85
N ASP A 435 30.21 20.11 -36.80
CA ASP A 435 30.32 18.70 -37.26
C ASP A 435 28.98 17.94 -37.24
N LEU A 436 28.09 18.33 -38.15
CA LEU A 436 26.93 17.54 -38.59
C LEU A 436 26.94 17.41 -40.13
N ASP A 437 28.03 16.86 -40.67
CA ASP A 437 28.14 16.43 -42.07
C ASP A 437 28.88 15.07 -42.11
N ARG A 438 28.15 14.01 -41.77
CA ARG A 438 28.59 12.63 -42.00
C ARG A 438 27.39 11.76 -42.40
N GLU A 439 26.89 12.04 -43.61
CA GLU A 439 25.89 11.21 -44.29
C GLU A 439 26.33 9.74 -44.41
N ASP A 440 25.38 8.88 -44.75
CA ASP A 440 25.60 7.44 -44.87
C ASP A 440 26.60 7.08 -45.96
N ASP A 441 27.42 6.07 -45.66
CA ASP A 441 27.95 5.16 -46.68
C ASP A 441 27.75 3.74 -46.14
N GLU A 442 26.73 3.05 -46.66
CA GLU A 442 26.33 1.71 -46.21
C GLU A 442 27.24 0.60 -46.77
N GLU A 443 27.07 -0.58 -46.17
CA GLU A 443 27.70 -1.86 -46.47
C GLU A 443 28.28 -2.10 -47.88
N THR A 444 29.61 -2.16 -47.98
CA THR A 444 30.32 -2.99 -48.99
C THR A 444 31.53 -3.74 -48.39
N GLU A 445 31.28 -4.70 -47.47
CA GLU A 445 32.21 -5.85 -47.31
C GLU A 445 32.06 -6.76 -48.55
N ASP A 446 32.66 -6.40 -49.71
CA ASP A 446 33.15 -7.37 -50.73
C ASP A 446 33.80 -6.70 -51.98
N THR A 447 35.13 -6.80 -52.08
CA THR A 447 35.90 -7.15 -53.30
C THR A 447 37.39 -7.21 -52.95
N GLU A 448 37.98 -8.40 -52.88
CA GLU A 448 39.43 -8.57 -52.78
C GLU A 448 40.10 -8.51 -54.16
N THR A 449 40.40 -7.30 -54.65
CA THR A 449 41.30 -7.11 -55.81
C THR A 449 42.73 -6.82 -55.35
N LEU A 450 43.58 -7.84 -55.49
CA LEU A 450 45.02 -7.75 -55.28
C LEU A 450 45.68 -6.96 -56.43
N ASP A 451 46.27 -5.81 -56.13
CA ASP A 451 47.42 -5.28 -56.88
C ASP A 451 48.44 -4.68 -55.90
N ASP A 452 49.72 -4.72 -56.25
CA ASP A 452 50.86 -4.54 -55.34
C ASP A 452 51.87 -3.51 -55.86
N SER A 453 51.61 -2.22 -55.63
CA SER A 453 52.64 -1.16 -55.62
C SER A 453 52.13 0.21 -55.12
N SER A 454 52.35 0.52 -53.84
CA SER A 454 52.24 1.91 -53.32
C SER A 454 53.30 2.24 -52.25
N SER A 455 54.58 2.05 -52.60
CA SER A 455 55.71 2.53 -51.78
C SER A 455 56.03 4.01 -52.03
N SER A 456 55.21 4.93 -51.52
CA SER A 456 55.52 6.38 -51.47
C SER A 456 54.79 7.10 -50.33
N PRO A 457 55.49 7.83 -49.44
CA PRO A 457 54.88 8.68 -48.41
C PRO A 457 54.84 10.16 -48.86
N SER A 458 53.65 10.71 -49.09
CA SER A 458 53.49 12.17 -49.30
C SER A 458 52.07 12.66 -48.97
N SER A 459 51.84 13.07 -47.73
CA SER A 459 50.75 13.97 -47.36
C SER A 459 51.33 15.09 -46.50
N THR A 460 51.84 16.12 -47.17
CA THR A 460 52.38 17.36 -46.59
C THR A 460 52.09 18.48 -47.58
N LEU A 461 51.45 19.55 -47.13
CA LEU A 461 50.97 20.64 -48.00
C LEU A 461 52.09 21.21 -48.87
N ARG A 462 51.78 21.43 -50.15
CA ARG A 462 52.64 22.11 -51.13
C ARG A 462 52.29 23.61 -51.16
N ASN A 463 53.28 24.46 -51.39
CA ASN A 463 53.09 25.91 -51.49
C ASN A 463 53.09 26.34 -52.97
N TYR A 464 52.04 27.02 -53.42
CA TYR A 464 51.87 27.45 -54.81
C TYR A 464 52.20 28.94 -55.04
N PRO A 465 52.62 29.34 -56.25
CA PRO A 465 52.83 28.50 -57.45
C PRO A 465 54.17 27.74 -57.46
N LEU A 466 54.19 26.58 -58.11
CA LEU A 466 55.33 25.66 -58.21
C LEU A 466 55.77 25.48 -59.66
N THR A 467 56.94 26.01 -60.01
CA THR A 467 57.50 25.87 -61.38
C THR A 467 57.98 24.44 -61.64
N CYS A 468 57.48 23.81 -62.71
CA CYS A 468 57.79 22.44 -63.10
C CYS A 468 58.20 22.35 -64.58
N LYS A 469 58.86 21.25 -64.99
CA LYS A 469 59.18 20.97 -66.40
C LYS A 469 58.35 19.81 -66.92
N VAL A 470 57.77 19.93 -68.11
CA VAL A 470 57.01 18.87 -68.78
C VAL A 470 57.95 17.77 -69.26
N LEU A 471 57.66 16.52 -68.90
CA LEU A 471 58.40 15.31 -69.29
C LEU A 471 57.89 14.68 -70.58
N TYR A 472 56.61 14.85 -70.89
CA TYR A 472 55.92 14.27 -72.04
C TYR A 472 54.84 15.24 -72.54
N SER A 473 54.74 15.43 -73.85
CA SER A 473 53.67 16.27 -74.43
C SER A 473 52.30 15.64 -74.22
N TYR A 474 51.31 16.44 -73.84
CA TYR A 474 49.91 16.04 -73.69
C TYR A 474 48.99 17.02 -74.42
N GLN A 475 47.99 16.49 -75.12
CA GLN A 475 47.02 17.28 -75.88
C GLN A 475 45.66 17.21 -75.20
N ALA A 476 45.11 18.39 -74.87
CA ALA A 476 43.83 18.52 -74.19
C ALA A 476 42.70 17.88 -75.00
N SER A 477 41.92 17.05 -74.31
CA SER A 477 40.73 16.37 -74.80
C SER A 477 39.43 17.06 -74.33
N GLN A 478 39.48 17.77 -73.21
CA GLN A 478 38.39 18.54 -72.61
C GLN A 478 38.75 20.04 -72.50
N PRO A 479 37.77 20.97 -72.45
CA PRO A 479 38.02 22.40 -72.57
C PRO A 479 38.68 23.06 -71.35
N ASP A 480 38.76 22.33 -70.23
CA ASP A 480 39.40 22.68 -68.97
C ASP A 480 40.79 22.03 -68.77
N GLU A 481 41.17 21.13 -69.68
CA GLU A 481 42.53 20.54 -69.74
C GLU A 481 43.49 21.46 -70.51
N LEU A 482 44.77 21.46 -70.13
CA LEU A 482 45.81 22.28 -70.77
C LEU A 482 46.65 21.44 -71.73
N THR A 483 46.76 21.87 -72.99
CA THR A 483 47.72 21.29 -73.95
C THR A 483 49.14 21.77 -73.61
N ILE A 484 50.09 20.85 -73.53
CA ILE A 484 51.47 21.08 -73.08
C ILE A 484 52.47 20.32 -73.96
N GLU A 485 53.62 20.94 -74.25
CA GLU A 485 54.67 20.31 -75.08
C GLU A 485 55.81 19.72 -74.24
N GLU A 486 56.48 18.68 -74.76
CA GLU A 486 57.63 18.08 -74.09
C GLU A 486 58.70 19.16 -73.84
N GLN A 487 59.23 19.20 -72.62
CA GLN A 487 60.23 20.17 -72.18
C GLN A 487 59.76 21.62 -72.00
N GLU A 488 58.46 21.90 -72.15
CA GLU A 488 57.86 23.14 -71.68
C GLU A 488 58.06 23.32 -70.15
N VAL A 489 57.94 24.56 -69.67
CA VAL A 489 58.00 24.90 -68.25
C VAL A 489 56.70 25.61 -67.87
N LEU A 490 56.02 25.07 -66.87
CA LEU A 490 54.70 25.50 -66.39
C LEU A 490 54.80 25.93 -64.93
N GLU A 491 53.77 26.62 -64.45
CA GLU A 491 53.55 26.88 -63.02
C GLU A 491 52.33 26.07 -62.57
N VAL A 492 52.53 25.06 -61.72
CA VAL A 492 51.42 24.45 -60.97
C VAL A 492 50.89 25.50 -60.00
N ILE A 493 49.56 25.67 -59.93
CA ILE A 493 48.91 26.67 -59.09
C ILE A 493 47.96 26.07 -58.05
N ASP A 494 47.61 24.79 -58.19
CA ASP A 494 46.69 24.03 -57.33
C ASP A 494 47.02 22.52 -57.45
N ASP A 495 46.84 21.76 -56.37
CA ASP A 495 46.99 20.28 -56.41
C ASP A 495 45.84 19.62 -57.20
N GLY A 496 44.68 20.27 -57.31
CA GLY A 496 43.57 19.82 -58.14
C GLY A 496 42.59 18.85 -57.47
N ASP A 497 41.40 18.75 -58.04
CA ASP A 497 40.22 18.09 -57.47
C ASP A 497 40.08 16.60 -57.87
N MET A 498 41.04 16.06 -58.62
CA MET A 498 41.03 14.67 -59.13
C MET A 498 42.39 14.02 -58.97
N GLU A 499 42.40 12.74 -58.58
CA GLU A 499 43.61 11.93 -58.42
C GLU A 499 44.44 11.90 -59.71
N ASP A 500 45.77 12.03 -59.60
CA ASP A 500 46.74 12.20 -60.70
C ASP A 500 46.68 13.50 -61.54
N TRP A 501 45.81 14.48 -61.26
CA TRP A 501 45.66 15.70 -62.08
C TRP A 501 45.84 17.01 -61.31
N VAL A 502 46.90 17.77 -61.63
CA VAL A 502 47.18 19.09 -61.03
C VAL A 502 46.74 20.24 -61.93
N LYS A 503 46.47 21.41 -61.36
CA LYS A 503 46.07 22.61 -62.11
C LYS A 503 47.30 23.46 -62.42
N ALA A 504 47.57 23.72 -63.70
CA ALA A 504 48.78 24.40 -64.14
C ALA A 504 48.49 25.61 -65.05
N ARG A 505 49.46 26.51 -65.13
CA ARG A 505 49.49 27.67 -66.01
C ARG A 505 50.69 27.59 -66.97
N ASN A 506 50.45 27.79 -68.27
CA ASN A 506 51.53 27.88 -69.27
C ASN A 506 52.08 29.31 -69.44
N ARG A 507 53.14 29.45 -70.24
CA ARG A 507 53.78 30.76 -70.49
C ARG A 507 52.91 31.77 -71.25
N ALA A 508 51.82 31.31 -71.89
CA ALA A 508 50.81 32.17 -72.51
C ALA A 508 49.73 32.66 -71.51
N GLY A 509 49.82 32.26 -70.23
CA GLY A 509 48.87 32.60 -69.17
C GLY A 509 47.60 31.74 -69.16
N GLN A 510 47.49 30.75 -70.06
CA GLN A 510 46.37 29.82 -70.09
C GLN A 510 46.47 28.88 -68.89
N VAL A 511 45.33 28.54 -68.29
CA VAL A 511 45.21 27.69 -67.10
C VAL A 511 44.32 26.50 -67.43
N GLY A 512 44.71 25.31 -66.99
CA GLY A 512 43.90 24.10 -67.09
C GLY A 512 44.54 22.94 -66.31
N TYR A 513 43.84 21.81 -66.25
CA TYR A 513 44.33 20.59 -65.61
C TYR A 513 45.34 19.85 -66.50
N VAL A 514 46.35 19.25 -65.88
CA VAL A 514 47.38 18.41 -66.54
C VAL A 514 47.70 17.19 -65.67
N PRO A 515 48.01 16.02 -66.26
CA PRO A 515 48.41 14.85 -65.47
C PRO A 515 49.74 15.07 -64.76
N GLU A 516 49.79 14.90 -63.45
CA GLU A 516 50.99 15.10 -62.62
C GLU A 516 52.15 14.21 -63.09
N LYS A 517 51.84 12.99 -63.53
CA LYS A 517 52.78 12.00 -64.05
C LYS A 517 53.51 12.43 -65.34
N TYR A 518 53.04 13.49 -66.02
CA TYR A 518 53.75 14.12 -67.14
C TYR A 518 54.61 15.32 -66.73
N LEU A 519 54.72 15.63 -65.43
CA LEU A 519 55.50 16.75 -64.91
C LEU A 519 56.72 16.28 -64.09
N GLN A 520 57.82 17.01 -64.21
CA GLN A 520 58.95 16.96 -63.29
C GLN A 520 58.81 18.10 -62.28
N LEU A 521 58.25 17.79 -61.12
CA LEU A 521 58.25 18.69 -59.96
C LEU A 521 59.67 18.80 -59.35
N PRO A 522 60.08 19.98 -58.82
CA PRO A 522 61.37 20.12 -58.16
C PRO A 522 61.49 19.26 -56.90
N SER A 523 62.39 18.27 -56.91
CA SER A 523 62.65 17.44 -55.73
C SER A 523 63.25 18.29 -54.58
N SER A 524 62.88 17.97 -53.35
CA SER A 524 63.09 18.80 -52.15
C SER A 524 64.55 19.18 -51.86
N ASN A 525 65.52 18.38 -52.31
CA ASN A 525 66.95 18.67 -52.17
C ASN A 525 67.42 19.84 -53.07
N SER A 526 66.69 20.20 -54.13
CA SER A 526 67.07 21.28 -55.06
C SER A 526 66.70 22.67 -54.52
N LEU A 527 65.49 22.80 -53.93
CA LEU A 527 64.96 24.06 -53.40
C LEU A 527 65.83 24.64 -52.28
N LEU A 528 66.38 23.80 -51.39
CA LEU A 528 67.26 24.23 -50.31
C LEU A 528 68.52 24.94 -50.83
N SER A 529 69.13 24.40 -51.89
CA SER A 529 70.32 24.99 -52.52
C SER A 529 70.03 26.31 -53.24
N MET A 530 68.80 26.51 -53.71
CA MET A 530 68.39 27.73 -54.40
C MET A 530 68.07 28.86 -53.42
N LEU A 531 67.34 28.55 -52.34
CA LEU A 531 67.03 29.50 -51.25
C LEU A 531 68.29 29.99 -50.53
N GLN A 532 69.25 29.09 -50.26
CA GLN A 532 70.53 29.44 -49.64
C GLN A 532 71.39 30.38 -50.53
N SER A 533 71.18 30.36 -51.84
CA SER A 533 71.90 31.21 -52.80
C SER A 533 71.30 32.62 -52.94
N LEU A 534 69.98 32.77 -52.76
CA LEU A 534 69.29 34.06 -52.85
C LEU A 534 69.46 34.91 -51.57
N ALA A 535 69.38 34.28 -50.40
CA ALA A 535 69.57 34.96 -49.09
C ALA A 535 70.95 35.63 -48.93
N ALA A 536 71.93 35.26 -49.75
CA ALA A 536 73.29 35.82 -49.72
C ALA A 536 73.45 37.17 -50.44
N LEU A 537 72.44 37.65 -51.18
CA LEU A 537 72.59 38.82 -52.08
C LEU A 537 71.85 40.10 -51.66
N GLU A 538 70.88 40.03 -50.74
CA GLU A 538 70.10 41.22 -50.31
C GLU A 538 70.68 41.98 -49.10
N THR A 539 71.84 41.59 -48.57
CA THR A 539 72.53 42.37 -47.50
C THR A 539 73.26 43.62 -48.04
N ARG A 540 72.69 44.30 -49.06
CA ARG A 540 73.21 45.58 -49.56
C ARG A 540 72.17 46.43 -50.31
N SER A 541 72.07 47.71 -49.92
CA SER A 541 71.30 48.82 -50.52
C SER A 541 69.96 49.13 -49.84
N HIS A 542 69.58 50.42 -49.79
CA HIS A 542 68.46 50.94 -48.99
C HIS A 542 67.51 51.83 -49.81
N SER A 543 66.27 51.96 -49.30
CA SER A 543 65.45 53.19 -49.24
C SER A 543 64.41 53.50 -50.34
N SER A 544 63.23 53.96 -49.85
CA SER A 544 62.23 54.83 -50.49
C SER A 544 61.26 54.24 -51.54
N SER A 545 59.98 54.67 -51.69
CA SER A 545 59.05 55.42 -50.82
C SER A 545 57.60 55.48 -51.37
N ASN A 546 56.60 55.15 -50.54
CA ASN A 546 55.23 55.73 -50.40
C ASN A 546 54.12 55.66 -51.51
N SER A 547 52.85 55.61 -51.02
CA SER A 547 51.64 56.38 -51.46
C SER A 547 50.42 55.70 -52.18
N THR A 548 49.25 55.68 -51.49
CA THR A 548 47.85 56.13 -51.91
C THR A 548 47.18 55.66 -53.24
N GLU A 549 45.85 55.43 -53.42
CA GLU A 549 44.63 55.30 -52.56
C GLU A 549 43.38 54.87 -53.41
N GLN A 550 42.24 54.52 -52.76
CA GLN A 550 40.80 54.64 -53.18
C GLN A 550 40.10 53.83 -54.34
N GLU A 551 38.99 53.12 -53.98
CA GLU A 551 37.61 53.03 -54.58
C GLU A 551 37.34 52.64 -56.09
N PRO A 552 36.07 52.41 -56.58
CA PRO A 552 34.72 52.24 -55.95
C PRO A 552 33.81 51.07 -56.51
N GLU A 553 32.51 51.09 -56.16
CA GLU A 553 31.30 50.30 -56.60
C GLU A 553 30.76 50.63 -58.05
N PRO A 554 29.58 50.14 -58.63
CA PRO A 554 28.33 49.56 -58.04
C PRO A 554 27.56 48.41 -58.82
N ALA A 555 26.28 48.15 -58.45
CA ALA A 555 25.28 47.13 -58.89
C ALA A 555 24.58 47.34 -60.30
N PRO A 556 23.56 46.55 -60.79
CA PRO A 556 22.17 46.42 -60.25
C PRO A 556 21.35 45.08 -60.53
N GLU A 557 20.03 45.09 -60.23
CA GLU A 557 18.98 44.00 -60.33
C GLU A 557 18.16 44.00 -61.69
N PRO A 558 16.88 43.50 -61.91
CA PRO A 558 15.74 43.11 -61.01
C PRO A 558 14.79 41.90 -61.36
N VAL A 559 13.84 41.69 -60.41
CA VAL A 559 12.62 40.81 -60.20
C VAL A 559 11.45 40.87 -61.25
N PRO A 560 10.23 40.25 -61.09
CA PRO A 560 9.53 39.50 -59.99
C PRO A 560 8.94 38.10 -60.42
N GLU A 561 7.83 37.44 -59.96
CA GLU A 561 6.62 37.73 -59.12
C GLU A 561 5.75 36.48 -58.73
N HIS A 562 4.67 36.67 -57.93
CA HIS A 562 3.42 35.86 -57.72
C HIS A 562 3.32 34.65 -56.74
N THR A 563 2.13 34.51 -56.09
CA THR A 563 1.77 33.76 -54.83
C THR A 563 0.31 33.16 -54.91
N PRO A 564 -0.49 32.76 -53.86
CA PRO A 564 -0.30 32.53 -52.39
C PRO A 564 -1.03 31.30 -51.70
N GLU A 565 -0.78 31.12 -50.38
CA GLU A 565 -1.69 30.63 -49.27
C GLU A 565 -2.31 29.20 -49.22
N PRO A 566 -2.90 28.72 -48.06
CA PRO A 566 -2.97 29.22 -46.64
C PRO A 566 -2.33 28.25 -45.58
N VAL A 567 -1.86 28.60 -44.35
CA VAL A 567 -2.43 29.27 -43.11
C VAL A 567 -3.38 28.33 -42.31
N PRO A 568 -3.45 28.23 -40.94
CA PRO A 568 -3.00 29.12 -39.80
C PRO A 568 -1.95 28.51 -38.80
N GLU A 569 -1.16 29.27 -38.00
CA GLU A 569 -1.39 29.99 -36.68
C GLU A 569 -1.52 29.06 -35.43
N HIS A 570 -1.09 29.39 -34.19
CA HIS A 570 -0.62 30.64 -33.53
C HIS A 570 0.32 30.34 -32.30
N ALA A 571 0.94 31.37 -31.70
CA ALA A 571 1.69 31.35 -30.41
C ALA A 571 0.91 32.17 -29.32
N PRO A 572 1.45 32.71 -28.20
CA PRO A 572 2.73 32.54 -27.46
C PRO A 572 2.57 32.45 -25.90
N THR A 573 3.65 32.69 -25.14
CA THR A 573 3.78 33.33 -23.78
C THR A 573 4.55 32.57 -22.68
N SER A 574 5.24 33.35 -21.83
CA SER A 574 5.82 32.98 -20.52
C SER A 574 5.29 33.96 -19.47
N PRO A 575 5.28 33.63 -18.15
CA PRO A 575 6.22 34.34 -17.25
C PRO A 575 6.70 33.57 -15.98
N ASN A 576 7.85 34.01 -15.48
CA ASN A 576 8.41 34.03 -14.11
C ASN A 576 7.92 33.06 -13.01
N GLY A 577 8.92 32.48 -12.29
CA GLY A 577 8.83 32.06 -10.89
C GLY A 577 10.23 31.97 -10.27
N ASP A 578 10.48 32.67 -9.16
CA ASP A 578 11.75 32.67 -8.41
C ASP A 578 11.52 31.96 -7.06
N ASN A 579 12.34 30.96 -6.73
CA ASN A 579 12.14 30.12 -5.55
C ASN A 579 13.46 29.83 -4.82
N SER A 580 13.67 30.53 -3.70
CA SER A 580 14.71 30.22 -2.73
C SER A 580 14.39 28.89 -2.04
N VAL A 581 15.34 27.94 -2.05
CA VAL A 581 15.14 26.61 -1.46
C VAL A 581 15.08 26.71 0.07
N ASN A 582 13.89 26.56 0.62
CA ASN A 582 13.63 26.62 2.05
C ASN A 582 13.80 25.23 2.70
N PHE A 583 14.26 25.22 3.95
CA PHE A 583 14.37 24.01 4.76
C PHE A 583 13.65 24.22 6.10
N ALA A 584 13.12 23.15 6.68
CA ALA A 584 12.60 23.15 8.04
C ALA A 584 13.23 22.01 8.85
N LYS A 585 13.20 22.15 10.18
CA LYS A 585 13.67 21.14 11.13
C LYS A 585 12.49 20.57 11.91
N ALA A 586 12.38 19.24 11.97
CA ALA A 586 11.38 18.57 12.79
C ALA A 586 11.61 18.84 14.29
N LEU A 587 10.55 19.28 14.99
CA LEU A 587 10.51 19.49 16.44
C LEU A 587 10.05 18.26 17.21
N TYR A 588 9.41 17.31 16.52
CA TYR A 588 8.92 16.03 17.03
C TYR A 588 9.06 14.96 15.93
N ASP A 589 8.92 13.69 16.29
CA ASP A 589 8.71 12.60 15.34
C ASP A 589 7.29 12.59 14.75
N TYR A 590 7.18 12.25 13.47
CA TYR A 590 5.92 12.10 12.74
C TYR A 590 5.91 10.80 11.94
N GLU A 591 4.85 10.02 12.09
CA GLU A 591 4.56 8.79 11.35
C GLU A 591 3.32 9.04 10.48
N ALA A 592 3.47 8.86 9.16
CA ALA A 592 2.47 9.16 8.15
C ALA A 592 1.20 8.32 8.33
N GLN A 593 0.03 8.97 8.28
CA GLN A 593 -1.27 8.30 8.43
C GLN A 593 -1.90 7.90 7.09
N THR A 594 -1.41 8.49 5.99
CA THR A 594 -1.83 8.22 4.60
C THR A 594 -0.60 8.04 3.69
N GLU A 595 -0.80 7.50 2.49
CA GLU A 595 0.29 7.25 1.53
C GLU A 595 0.85 8.56 0.93
N ASP A 596 0.12 9.67 1.05
CA ASP A 596 0.53 11.01 0.62
C ASP A 596 1.34 11.78 1.69
N GLU A 597 1.48 11.26 2.92
CA GLU A 597 2.13 11.93 4.05
C GLU A 597 3.61 11.57 4.23
N LEU A 598 4.42 12.55 4.67
CA LEU A 598 5.87 12.37 4.88
C LEU A 598 6.20 11.97 6.33
N SER A 599 6.78 10.77 6.53
CA SER A 599 7.30 10.34 7.84
C SER A 599 8.72 10.86 8.12
N PHE A 600 9.00 11.32 9.34
CA PHE A 600 10.33 11.77 9.76
C PHE A 600 10.55 11.71 11.29
N PRO A 601 11.78 11.52 11.78
CA PRO A 601 12.12 11.59 13.21
C PRO A 601 12.32 13.04 13.70
N GLU A 602 12.24 13.24 15.02
CA GLU A 602 12.66 14.50 15.68
C GLU A 602 14.07 14.93 15.22
N GLY A 603 14.23 16.20 14.87
CA GLY A 603 15.50 16.77 14.40
C GLY A 603 15.84 16.51 12.93
N ALA A 604 14.99 15.82 12.17
CA ALA A 604 15.12 15.71 10.71
C ALA A 604 15.18 17.09 10.04
N ILE A 605 15.99 17.22 8.99
CA ILE A 605 16.03 18.41 8.13
C ILE A 605 15.27 18.09 6.85
N ILE A 606 14.14 18.77 6.64
CA ILE A 606 13.19 18.54 5.56
C ILE A 606 13.38 19.67 4.54
N ARG A 607 13.53 19.33 3.25
CA ARG A 607 13.50 20.32 2.17
C ARG A 607 12.04 20.68 1.90
N ILE A 608 11.67 21.94 2.01
CA ILE A 608 10.29 22.37 1.73
C ILE A 608 10.13 22.58 0.23
N LEU A 609 9.15 21.89 -0.36
CA LEU A 609 8.81 21.99 -1.78
C LEU A 609 7.68 22.99 -2.00
N ASN A 610 6.67 23.02 -1.12
CA ASN A 610 5.53 23.92 -1.22
C ASN A 610 5.02 24.38 0.17
N LYS A 611 4.75 25.69 0.31
CA LYS A 611 4.17 26.33 1.51
C LYS A 611 2.78 26.95 1.26
N ASP A 612 2.25 26.86 0.03
CA ASP A 612 1.09 27.67 -0.42
C ASP A 612 -0.27 26.94 -0.36
N ASN A 613 -0.36 25.79 0.32
CA ASN A 613 -1.65 25.18 0.72
C ASN A 613 -2.35 25.97 1.86
N GLN A 614 -2.33 27.30 1.81
CA GLN A 614 -2.86 28.21 2.85
C GLN A 614 -4.36 28.53 2.70
N GLU A 615 -5.12 27.66 2.04
CA GLU A 615 -6.59 27.75 1.95
C GLU A 615 -7.33 26.44 2.34
N ASP A 616 -6.84 25.71 3.37
CA ASP A 616 -7.66 25.33 4.56
C ASP A 616 -6.88 24.46 5.59
N ASP A 617 -6.03 23.51 5.14
CA ASP A 617 -5.65 22.35 5.98
C ASP A 617 -4.40 22.51 6.88
N GLY A 618 -3.48 23.43 6.59
CA GLY A 618 -2.30 23.69 7.45
C GLY A 618 -1.15 22.67 7.36
N PHE A 619 -1.09 21.90 6.27
CA PHE A 619 0.03 21.02 5.93
C PHE A 619 1.00 21.71 4.95
N TRP A 620 2.29 21.34 5.01
CA TRP A 620 3.31 21.71 4.03
C TRP A 620 3.75 20.48 3.23
N GLU A 621 4.20 20.68 2.00
CA GLU A 621 4.80 19.62 1.18
C GLU A 621 6.33 19.72 1.27
N GLY A 622 6.99 18.59 1.46
CA GLY A 622 8.45 18.55 1.54
C GLY A 622 9.03 17.18 1.31
N GLU A 623 10.35 17.12 1.43
CA GLU A 623 11.16 15.95 1.12
C GLU A 623 12.13 15.62 2.25
N PHE A 624 12.18 14.34 2.60
CA PHE A 624 13.13 13.79 3.57
C PHE A 624 13.60 12.41 3.11
N ASN A 625 14.92 12.19 3.07
CA ASN A 625 15.55 10.94 2.61
C ASN A 625 15.10 10.43 1.22
N GLY A 626 14.68 11.33 0.32
CA GLY A 626 14.18 10.99 -1.02
C GLY A 626 12.71 10.54 -1.06
N SER A 627 12.00 10.55 0.07
CA SER A 627 10.55 10.50 0.11
C SER A 627 9.98 11.92 0.05
N VAL A 628 8.93 12.13 -0.73
CA VAL A 628 8.16 13.38 -0.82
C VAL A 628 6.77 13.12 -0.25
N GLY A 629 6.20 14.09 0.46
CA GLY A 629 4.82 14.03 0.96
C GLY A 629 4.44 15.26 1.78
N VAL A 630 3.18 15.30 2.21
CA VAL A 630 2.65 16.37 3.07
C VAL A 630 2.83 16.08 4.56
N PHE A 631 2.97 17.10 5.39
CA PHE A 631 3.02 16.94 6.85
C PHE A 631 2.51 18.20 7.58
N PRO A 632 2.04 18.09 8.84
CA PRO A 632 1.53 19.24 9.59
C PRO A 632 2.62 20.28 9.87
N ALA A 633 2.42 21.52 9.43
CA ALA A 633 3.42 22.59 9.59
C ALA A 633 3.77 22.88 11.06
N VAL A 634 2.86 22.59 11.99
CA VAL A 634 3.03 22.76 13.45
C VAL A 634 4.08 21.83 14.09
N LEU A 635 4.62 20.85 13.34
CA LEU A 635 5.63 19.90 13.83
C LEU A 635 7.06 20.29 13.43
N VAL A 636 7.26 21.42 12.72
CA VAL A 636 8.57 21.85 12.23
C VAL A 636 8.89 23.31 12.55
N GLU A 637 10.17 23.64 12.55
CA GLU A 637 10.74 24.99 12.70
C GLU A 637 11.37 25.41 11.37
N ASP A 638 10.93 26.53 10.79
CA ASP A 638 11.41 27.04 9.49
C ASP A 638 12.82 27.62 9.62
N LEU A 639 13.78 27.08 8.87
CA LEU A 639 15.21 27.46 8.96
C LEU A 639 15.58 28.64 8.05
N ALA A 640 14.62 29.15 7.28
CA ALA A 640 14.83 30.22 6.29
C ALA A 640 14.94 31.64 6.88
N ALA A 641 14.73 31.82 8.19
CA ALA A 641 14.64 33.15 8.82
C ALA A 641 15.79 33.45 9.82
N PRO A 642 16.65 34.45 9.57
CA PRO A 642 17.52 35.02 10.61
C PRO A 642 16.70 35.93 11.56
N ASN A 643 17.02 35.88 12.86
CA ASN A 643 16.31 36.56 13.96
C ASN A 643 15.90 38.03 13.70
N GLY A 644 14.63 38.38 13.97
CA GLY A 644 14.15 39.78 13.93
C GLY A 644 12.70 40.04 14.37
N GLU A 645 12.48 40.18 15.68
CA GLU A 645 11.43 40.96 16.41
C GLU A 645 9.94 41.01 15.94
N ASP A 646 9.06 40.57 16.86
CA ASP A 646 7.70 41.05 17.17
C ASP A 646 6.62 41.25 16.07
N THR A 647 5.54 40.46 16.16
CA THR A 647 4.25 41.04 16.61
C THR A 647 3.30 40.03 17.29
N ASN A 648 2.92 40.36 18.53
CA ASN A 648 2.02 39.59 19.41
C ASN A 648 0.54 39.62 18.97
N SER A 649 -0.12 38.45 18.99
CA SER A 649 -1.51 38.36 19.43
C SER A 649 -1.79 37.06 20.20
N SER A 650 -2.12 37.17 21.48
CA SER A 650 -2.40 36.05 22.38
C SER A 650 -3.88 35.68 22.39
N MET A 651 -4.22 34.38 22.44
CA MET A 651 -5.25 33.84 23.35
C MET A 651 -5.26 32.31 23.43
N GLU A 652 -4.42 31.78 24.31
CA GLU A 652 -4.71 30.52 25.03
C GLU A 652 -5.88 30.78 26.03
N PRO A 653 -6.59 29.77 26.61
CA PRO A 653 -5.92 28.89 27.58
C PRO A 653 -6.48 27.46 27.85
N GLN A 654 -5.58 26.59 28.34
CA GLN A 654 -5.80 25.48 29.29
C GLN A 654 -6.36 24.13 28.79
N VAL A 655 -5.46 23.17 28.61
CA VAL A 655 -5.59 21.82 29.21
C VAL A 655 -4.29 21.49 29.96
N SER A 656 -4.37 20.98 31.20
CA SER A 656 -3.20 20.66 32.03
C SER A 656 -3.52 19.69 33.18
N PRO A 657 -2.53 18.93 33.71
CA PRO A 657 -2.64 17.47 33.56
C PRO A 657 -2.37 16.63 34.83
N SER A 658 -2.64 15.32 34.75
CA SER A 658 -2.11 14.22 35.62
C SER A 658 -2.59 12.84 35.13
N SER A 659 -1.91 11.71 35.31
CA SER A 659 -0.50 11.45 35.69
C SER A 659 -0.16 9.94 35.63
N GLN A 660 1.03 9.59 35.10
CA GLN A 660 1.82 8.34 35.34
C GLN A 660 1.25 6.96 34.91
N GLY A 661 2.05 6.02 34.35
CA GLY A 661 3.44 6.19 33.86
C GLY A 661 4.24 4.91 33.50
N ARG A 662 5.21 5.13 32.58
CA ARG A 662 6.50 4.44 32.34
C ARG A 662 6.58 2.97 31.81
N PRO A 663 7.28 2.73 30.67
CA PRO A 663 7.66 1.40 30.17
C PRO A 663 9.13 0.99 30.51
N PRO A 664 9.53 -0.28 30.28
CA PRO A 664 10.93 -0.73 30.23
C PRO A 664 11.57 -0.61 28.83
N ARG A 665 12.90 -0.77 28.74
CA ARG A 665 13.73 -0.59 27.52
C ARG A 665 13.98 -1.89 26.71
N PRO A 666 14.40 -1.79 25.43
CA PRO A 666 14.63 -2.92 24.53
C PRO A 666 16.07 -3.48 24.55
N LEU A 667 16.26 -4.64 23.91
CA LEU A 667 17.53 -5.17 23.41
C LEU A 667 17.30 -5.83 22.03
N SER A 668 18.30 -5.81 21.15
CA SER A 668 18.16 -6.16 19.72
C SER A 668 18.90 -7.44 19.31
N MET A 669 18.37 -8.09 18.27
CA MET A 669 19.05 -8.82 17.17
C MET A 669 20.28 -9.71 17.45
N THR A 670 20.22 -10.97 17.00
CA THR A 670 20.99 -11.41 15.81
C THR A 670 20.46 -12.70 15.17
N GLN A 671 20.28 -12.63 13.85
CA GLN A 671 20.38 -13.64 12.77
C GLN A 671 20.66 -15.13 13.07
N TYR A 672 20.01 -16.01 12.28
CA TYR A 672 20.62 -17.26 11.76
C TYR A 672 19.97 -17.69 10.43
N GLN A 673 20.80 -18.20 9.49
CA GLN A 673 20.40 -18.95 8.28
C GLN A 673 21.49 -20.02 7.97
N PRO A 674 21.35 -20.93 6.97
CA PRO A 674 21.64 -22.35 7.20
C PRO A 674 22.71 -22.97 6.29
N THR A 675 23.05 -24.24 6.54
CA THR A 675 23.34 -25.27 5.50
C THR A 675 23.36 -26.68 6.12
N ALA A 676 23.61 -27.73 5.33
CA ALA A 676 23.26 -29.12 5.67
C ALA A 676 24.39 -30.16 5.40
N CYS A 677 24.01 -31.45 5.50
CA CYS A 677 24.61 -32.67 4.91
C CYS A 677 25.33 -33.69 5.82
N SER A 678 24.80 -34.92 5.74
CA SER A 678 25.48 -36.23 5.71
C SER A 678 25.91 -36.97 6.99
N SER A 679 25.53 -38.25 6.99
CA SER A 679 25.68 -39.34 8.00
C SER A 679 27.05 -40.09 7.82
N PRO A 680 27.38 -41.28 8.41
CA PRO A 680 26.50 -42.32 9.03
C PRO A 680 27.08 -43.22 10.18
N ILE A 681 26.34 -44.31 10.49
CA ILE A 681 26.73 -45.59 11.16
C ILE A 681 27.04 -45.58 12.68
N SER A 682 26.13 -46.12 13.50
CA SER A 682 26.25 -47.49 14.08
C SER A 682 25.11 -47.88 15.06
N SER A 683 24.87 -49.19 15.18
CA SER A 683 23.90 -49.87 16.08
C SER A 683 24.61 -51.14 16.67
N PRO A 684 24.02 -52.06 17.51
CA PRO A 684 22.62 -52.20 17.94
C PRO A 684 22.38 -52.73 19.41
N LEU A 685 21.10 -53.07 19.69
CA LEU A 685 20.64 -54.23 20.50
C LEU A 685 20.64 -54.17 22.05
N GLN A 686 19.44 -54.18 22.68
CA GLN A 686 18.79 -55.40 23.23
C GLN A 686 17.45 -55.13 23.96
N THR A 687 16.48 -56.01 23.71
CA THR A 687 15.29 -56.32 24.55
C THR A 687 15.52 -57.74 25.15
N PRO A 688 14.72 -58.35 26.08
CA PRO A 688 13.30 -58.14 26.46
C PRO A 688 13.12 -57.97 28.02
N THR A 689 12.02 -58.21 28.77
CA THR A 689 10.89 -59.17 28.62
C THR A 689 9.68 -58.87 29.55
N LEU A 690 8.47 -59.19 29.03
CA LEU A 690 7.16 -59.50 29.67
C LEU A 690 6.95 -59.34 31.19
N THR A 691 5.82 -58.72 31.60
CA THR A 691 4.58 -59.41 32.07
C THR A 691 3.45 -58.45 32.49
N SER A 692 2.21 -58.96 32.53
CA SER A 692 0.94 -58.30 32.93
C SER A 692 0.11 -59.31 33.78
N PRO A 693 -1.18 -59.11 34.20
CA PRO A 693 -2.05 -57.91 34.20
C PRO A 693 -2.94 -57.69 35.48
N LEU A 694 -3.84 -56.69 35.42
CA LEU A 694 -5.25 -56.69 35.88
C LEU A 694 -5.71 -56.27 37.31
N SER A 695 -6.90 -55.66 37.31
CA SER A 695 -7.96 -55.64 38.35
C SER A 695 -8.03 -54.52 39.43
N THR A 696 -9.15 -53.81 39.41
CA THR A 696 -9.79 -53.01 40.48
C THR A 696 -10.99 -53.84 41.06
N PRO A 697 -11.96 -53.33 41.86
CA PRO A 697 -12.07 -52.10 42.68
C PRO A 697 -12.53 -52.37 44.15
N THR A 698 -12.93 -51.34 44.91
CA THR A 698 -14.23 -51.21 45.66
C THR A 698 -14.13 -50.29 46.91
N SER A 699 -15.23 -49.64 47.29
CA SER A 699 -15.39 -48.58 48.31
C SER A 699 -15.63 -49.06 49.76
N ALA A 700 -15.48 -48.17 50.77
CA ALA A 700 -16.54 -47.86 51.77
C ALA A 700 -16.19 -46.73 52.77
N SER A 701 -17.25 -46.09 53.29
CA SER A 701 -17.31 -44.95 54.23
C SER A 701 -16.88 -45.24 55.69
N ALA A 702 -16.53 -44.20 56.47
CA ALA A 702 -17.39 -43.71 57.60
C ALA A 702 -16.75 -42.61 58.50
N SER A 703 -17.59 -41.77 59.10
CA SER A 703 -17.36 -40.98 60.34
C SER A 703 -18.52 -41.26 61.31
N PRO A 704 -18.46 -40.99 62.64
CA PRO A 704 -19.02 -39.70 63.13
C PRO A 704 -18.59 -39.16 64.54
N LEU A 705 -18.87 -37.86 64.76
CA LEU A 705 -19.41 -37.17 65.97
C LEU A 705 -18.84 -37.34 67.41
N GLN A 706 -18.66 -36.20 68.11
CA GLN A 706 -18.98 -36.00 69.54
C GLN A 706 -19.17 -34.51 69.94
N SER A 707 -19.83 -34.24 71.09
CA SER A 707 -20.16 -32.92 71.70
C SER A 707 -20.75 -33.14 73.14
N PRO A 708 -21.39 -32.21 73.90
CA PRO A 708 -21.34 -30.72 74.02
C PRO A 708 -21.25 -30.21 75.51
N ARG A 709 -21.26 -28.86 75.78
CA ARG A 709 -21.74 -28.10 77.02
C ARG A 709 -21.16 -26.65 77.07
N SER A 710 -21.66 -25.63 77.82
CA SER A 710 -23.02 -25.21 78.26
C SER A 710 -23.08 -23.84 79.00
N LEU A 711 -24.06 -22.98 78.66
CA LEU A 711 -24.91 -22.07 79.51
C LEU A 711 -24.44 -20.72 80.15
N ASN A 712 -25.46 -19.83 80.29
CA ASN A 712 -25.62 -18.57 81.07
C ASN A 712 -24.99 -17.25 80.55
N GLY A 713 -25.61 -16.05 80.69
CA GLY A 713 -26.84 -15.66 81.44
C GLY A 713 -27.61 -14.41 80.91
N TYR A 714 -28.48 -13.81 81.74
CA TYR A 714 -29.64 -12.96 81.34
C TYR A 714 -29.46 -11.42 81.53
N HIS A 715 -30.15 -10.58 80.72
CA HIS A 715 -31.25 -9.65 81.12
C HIS A 715 -31.59 -8.51 80.10
N ARG A 716 -32.77 -7.88 80.31
CA ARG A 716 -33.42 -6.70 79.62
C ARG A 716 -33.92 -5.74 80.75
N PRO A 717 -34.47 -4.50 80.54
CA PRO A 717 -34.81 -3.79 79.29
C PRO A 717 -34.43 -2.27 79.27
N ALA A 718 -34.97 -1.51 78.31
CA ALA A 718 -34.89 -0.03 78.22
C ALA A 718 -36.22 0.68 78.57
N PRO A 719 -36.20 1.99 78.88
CA PRO A 719 -37.33 2.91 78.71
C PRO A 719 -37.01 4.09 77.76
N GLY A 720 -38.04 4.88 77.42
CA GLY A 720 -38.02 5.92 76.37
C GLY A 720 -38.27 7.39 76.82
N PRO A 721 -38.78 8.26 75.93
CA PRO A 721 -38.42 9.69 75.83
C PRO A 721 -39.42 10.65 76.54
N PRO A 722 -39.32 12.01 76.38
CA PRO A 722 -40.09 12.67 75.29
C PRO A 722 -39.64 14.10 74.84
N LYS A 723 -40.42 14.68 73.89
CA LYS A 723 -40.66 16.12 73.56
C LYS A 723 -39.64 16.92 72.70
N SER A 724 -40.03 18.01 72.00
CA SER A 724 -41.12 18.22 71.00
C SER A 724 -41.27 19.69 70.55
N SER A 725 -41.13 19.99 69.24
CA SER A 725 -41.70 21.18 68.55
C SER A 725 -41.44 21.10 67.03
N GLY A 726 -42.38 21.24 66.10
CA GLY A 726 -43.84 21.24 66.24
C GLY A 726 -44.53 22.56 65.86
N HIS A 727 -44.68 22.84 64.56
CA HIS A 727 -45.74 23.70 64.01
C HIS A 727 -46.11 23.26 62.58
N SER A 728 -47.38 23.47 62.20
CA SER A 728 -47.94 22.97 60.94
C SER A 728 -49.25 23.68 60.59
N HIS A 729 -49.44 24.13 59.35
CA HIS A 729 -50.76 24.42 58.77
C HIS A 729 -50.76 24.16 57.25
N SER A 730 -51.95 24.15 56.64
CA SER A 730 -52.23 23.35 55.43
C SER A 730 -53.34 23.93 54.54
N HIS A 731 -53.48 23.35 53.34
CA HIS A 731 -54.50 23.62 52.30
C HIS A 731 -54.20 24.86 51.42
N ASN A 732 -54.60 24.94 50.14
CA ASN A 732 -55.55 24.12 49.37
C ASN A 732 -55.13 23.93 47.87
N SER A 733 -55.97 23.24 47.08
CA SER A 733 -55.62 22.61 45.78
C SER A 733 -55.63 23.49 44.49
N THR A 734 -54.95 22.95 43.45
CA THR A 734 -55.19 23.11 41.97
C THR A 734 -54.97 24.48 41.28
N PRO A 735 -54.69 24.52 39.95
CA PRO A 735 -54.05 23.54 39.04
C PRO A 735 -52.88 24.15 38.20
N PRO A 736 -52.09 23.36 37.44
CA PRO A 736 -51.21 23.89 36.39
C PRO A 736 -52.01 24.33 35.13
N PRO A 737 -51.47 25.25 34.30
CA PRO A 737 -52.17 25.84 33.15
C PRO A 737 -52.32 24.89 31.93
N LYS A 738 -53.09 25.32 30.93
CA LYS A 738 -53.57 24.51 29.79
C LYS A 738 -53.43 25.20 28.43
N TYR A 739 -52.91 24.45 27.44
CA TYR A 739 -53.19 24.56 25.99
C TYR A 739 -52.74 25.85 25.26
N PRO A 740 -52.70 25.89 23.90
CA PRO A 740 -53.06 24.88 22.87
C PRO A 740 -51.90 23.90 22.56
N ALA A 741 -52.09 22.61 22.27
CA ALA A 741 -53.00 21.92 21.32
C ALA A 741 -52.36 21.77 19.92
N ASP A 742 -51.80 20.59 19.69
CA ASP A 742 -51.23 20.13 18.42
C ASP A 742 -52.32 19.49 17.53
N GLY A 743 -52.15 19.58 16.21
CA GLY A 743 -53.11 19.11 15.22
C GLY A 743 -52.56 19.23 13.79
N GLY A 744 -52.28 18.09 13.16
CA GLY A 744 -52.00 18.02 11.73
C GLY A 744 -53.27 18.02 10.85
N PRO A 745 -53.17 17.72 9.54
CA PRO A 745 -51.95 17.32 8.83
C PRO A 745 -51.69 18.01 7.46
N GLY A 746 -50.39 18.18 7.13
CA GLY A 746 -49.86 17.80 5.82
C GLY A 746 -49.55 18.85 4.73
N THR A 747 -48.74 18.38 3.77
CA THR A 747 -48.56 18.80 2.35
C THR A 747 -47.45 19.82 1.98
N LEU A 748 -46.69 19.48 0.91
CA LEU A 748 -45.79 20.30 0.06
C LEU A 748 -44.42 20.71 0.67
N ARG A 749 -43.30 20.80 -0.08
CA ARG A 749 -42.82 20.16 -1.35
C ARG A 749 -41.30 20.44 -1.52
N PRO A 750 -40.48 19.53 -2.06
CA PRO A 750 -39.07 19.81 -2.41
C PRO A 750 -38.86 20.20 -3.89
N VAL A 751 -37.69 20.78 -4.20
CA VAL A 751 -37.18 21.12 -5.56
C VAL A 751 -35.87 20.34 -5.75
N ARG A 752 -35.86 19.22 -6.49
CA ARG A 752 -35.65 19.05 -7.94
C ARG A 752 -34.18 19.15 -8.39
N ALA A 753 -33.56 17.98 -8.60
CA ALA A 753 -32.39 17.77 -9.47
C ALA A 753 -32.81 17.05 -10.78
N ALA A 754 -31.88 16.83 -11.72
CA ALA A 754 -32.17 16.35 -13.08
C ALA A 754 -32.12 14.80 -13.26
N PRO A 755 -32.88 14.22 -14.20
CA PRO A 755 -32.90 12.78 -14.51
C PRO A 755 -31.93 12.36 -15.64
N PRO A 756 -31.55 11.07 -15.73
CA PRO A 756 -30.67 10.51 -16.77
C PRO A 756 -31.36 10.28 -18.14
N PRO A 757 -30.58 10.05 -19.22
CA PRO A 757 -31.09 9.88 -20.60
C PRO A 757 -31.79 8.52 -20.87
N PRO A 758 -32.64 8.43 -21.92
CA PRO A 758 -33.50 7.28 -22.19
C PRO A 758 -32.89 6.19 -23.11
N PRO A 759 -33.36 4.93 -23.02
CA PRO A 759 -32.97 3.84 -23.92
C PRO A 759 -33.63 3.92 -25.33
N PRO A 760 -33.09 3.20 -26.34
CA PRO A 760 -33.58 3.25 -27.72
C PRO A 760 -34.96 2.61 -27.91
N LYS A 761 -35.68 3.09 -28.94
CA LYS A 761 -37.05 2.67 -29.27
C LYS A 761 -37.06 1.45 -30.19
N GLN A 762 -37.96 0.49 -29.92
CA GLN A 762 -38.47 -0.42 -30.95
C GLN A 762 -39.87 0.04 -31.38
N GLN A 763 -40.18 -0.11 -32.67
CA GLN A 763 -41.45 0.32 -33.26
C GLN A 763 -42.51 -0.78 -33.17
N ALA A 764 -43.79 -0.40 -33.07
CA ALA A 764 -44.92 -1.31 -33.12
C ALA A 764 -45.70 -1.17 -34.44
N GLN A 765 -46.01 -2.28 -35.09
CA GLN A 765 -46.95 -2.39 -36.21
C GLN A 765 -47.65 -3.75 -36.19
N GLY A 766 -48.87 -3.79 -36.74
CA GLY A 766 -49.55 -5.04 -37.14
C GLY A 766 -50.50 -5.64 -36.10
N GLN A 767 -51.80 -5.61 -36.38
CA GLN A 767 -52.79 -6.45 -35.72
C GLN A 767 -53.34 -7.50 -36.70
N VAL A 768 -53.46 -8.75 -36.22
CA VAL A 768 -54.46 -9.76 -36.59
C VAL A 768 -54.58 -10.16 -38.08
N GLN A 769 -54.21 -11.42 -38.36
CA GLN A 769 -55.05 -12.30 -39.18
C GLN A 769 -54.85 -13.79 -38.81
N LYS A 770 -55.90 -14.60 -39.00
CA LYS A 770 -55.90 -16.06 -38.74
C LYS A 770 -55.32 -16.83 -39.94
N ARG A 771 -54.64 -17.96 -39.70
CA ARG A 771 -54.95 -19.25 -40.37
C ARG A 771 -54.27 -20.46 -39.74
N GLU A 772 -54.99 -21.58 -39.84
CA GLU A 772 -54.58 -23.00 -39.89
C GLU A 772 -53.45 -23.52 -38.98
N GLU A 773 -53.85 -24.33 -38.00
CA GLU A 773 -53.05 -25.47 -37.51
C GLU A 773 -52.94 -26.53 -38.62
N VAL A 774 -51.78 -27.19 -38.75
CA VAL A 774 -51.66 -28.49 -39.44
C VAL A 774 -50.83 -29.42 -38.55
N GLU A 775 -51.44 -30.55 -38.21
CA GLU A 775 -50.91 -31.63 -37.39
C GLU A 775 -49.95 -32.53 -38.18
N ILE A 776 -48.73 -32.79 -37.68
CA ILE A 776 -47.97 -34.01 -38.00
C ILE A 776 -47.31 -34.54 -36.72
N THR A 777 -47.81 -35.69 -36.27
CA THR A 777 -47.31 -36.46 -35.13
C THR A 777 -46.20 -37.42 -35.56
N LEU A 778 -45.16 -37.61 -34.73
CA LEU A 778 -44.26 -38.77 -34.84
C LEU A 778 -43.85 -39.29 -33.45
N VAL A 779 -44.53 -40.37 -33.05
CA VAL A 779 -44.20 -41.44 -32.06
C VAL A 779 -43.44 -41.02 -30.80
#